data_AF-A0A8C2EDJ2-F1
#
_entry.id   AF-A0A8C2EDJ2-F1
#
_cell.length_a   1.000
_cell.length_b   1.000
_cell.length_c   1.000
_cell.angle_alpha   90.00
_cell.angle_beta   90.00
_cell.angle_gamma   90.00
#
_symmetry.space_group_name_H-M   'P 1'
#
loop_
_entity.id
_entity.type
_entity.pdbx_description
1 polymer ?
#
loop_
_entity_poly.entity_id
_entity_poly.type
_entity_poly.pdbx_seq_one_letter_code
_entity_poly.pdbx_strand_id
1 'polypeptide(L)'
;MADVLKNKDEVGHILVQVQDDLRQLKKNLVRLTVQENGEVLDIQALDVAISRTEHGIRVYKSISVPAAVSKYPFTIAKGQIDPEDPDYCRFKKQYCLYWGAIVEALDQLQRMLLDFAVPLARVCGERLAACVQSGELDWRDSRGRLAHVEKLLSVLENRDEVWDLMCQPGQRYKGIEGHQAAAVRIQTCWRRYSAHTAYLLQLRPKWAAQVIAISLLKHAKLGHLKKSLQASRIRQLENYRIRAESLAANWKHITSAKRTIIHVPSLGYSQHQRLSLRGFDVLQNTQMGRLCDIRDENVEVIYVSPVCLGKDVLQYYTRLLGLQTAIELGDASAPESHCSKRFTVLMPEALEYFPTRNMCLASLLKYSPRTLQRIKNLIQGKQVYMISGVTCIDDLAVADELKVPLLGTEPAVTQLYSTKSGGRRIFSSAGVDMPPGKWDIYTLEQLHEGLARLMTEHMEVQRWLFKIDSEVGGRGTACCDACHLKCRPWAQQEFSRYGPEQWRTSQSQIKFLEEVPHLLASYAHPANTSCYATWTCFLEHFLREGGVIEAFPPSDSVTCLTVDLLVEPGGDVCMLSCGDQLRGPSGLEVVGCTVPQTSICPDVLHTICTRVGQACQQRSIMGHISLDLVTFLDPSNLEQQVWAIDLDLGYSNQLAMTQLMLMMTRGTLDCRTSKLEVPPPVRDVKSSVCNARIKTKASKCFNIFFYVFEARQGTVFALHDSRDRRSLGMLTISEDLQGALLTFARNLSIIHQEISAPNMQGANNFKVCGCRFFLTYS
;
A
#
# COMPACT_ATOMS: atom_id res chain seq x y z
N MET A 1 -63.08 -7.58 -23.11
CA MET A 1 -63.29 -8.81 -23.92
C MET A 1 -62.21 -8.99 -24.99
N ALA A 2 -60.91 -8.89 -24.63
CA ALA A 2 -59.82 -9.22 -25.57
C ALA A 2 -58.54 -9.81 -24.92
N ASP A 3 -58.40 -9.86 -23.59
CA ASP A 3 -57.14 -10.30 -22.94
C ASP A 3 -57.16 -11.67 -22.25
N VAL A 4 -58.23 -12.45 -22.39
CA VAL A 4 -58.31 -13.78 -21.72
C VAL A 4 -57.93 -14.95 -22.65
N LEU A 5 -57.53 -14.66 -23.89
CA LEU A 5 -57.11 -15.68 -24.88
C LEU A 5 -55.59 -15.85 -25.02
N LYS A 6 -54.75 -15.18 -24.20
CA LYS A 6 -53.28 -15.32 -24.25
C LYS A 6 -52.67 -16.33 -23.25
N ASN A 7 -53.43 -16.85 -22.29
CA ASN A 7 -52.85 -17.62 -21.17
C ASN A 7 -52.82 -19.14 -21.34
N LYS A 8 -53.13 -19.66 -22.54
CA LYS A 8 -53.02 -21.12 -22.80
C LYS A 8 -51.60 -21.57 -23.13
N ASP A 9 -50.73 -20.68 -23.63
CA ASP A 9 -49.31 -20.97 -23.83
C ASP A 9 -48.46 -20.65 -22.59
N GLU A 10 -48.95 -19.87 -21.63
CA GLU A 10 -48.15 -19.43 -20.47
C GLU A 10 -47.70 -20.59 -19.58
N VAL A 11 -48.50 -21.63 -19.36
CA VAL A 11 -48.12 -22.73 -18.45
C VAL A 11 -47.08 -23.65 -19.09
N GLY A 12 -47.21 -23.91 -20.40
CA GLY A 12 -46.19 -24.63 -21.18
C GLY A 12 -44.90 -23.82 -21.27
N HIS A 13 -45.00 -22.50 -21.47
CA HIS A 13 -43.86 -21.59 -21.46
C HIS A 13 -43.21 -21.51 -20.08
N ILE A 14 -43.98 -21.48 -18.99
CA ILE A 14 -43.47 -21.49 -17.61
C ILE A 14 -42.78 -22.81 -17.29
N LEU A 15 -43.28 -23.96 -17.76
CA LEU A 15 -42.62 -25.26 -17.51
C LEU A 15 -41.33 -25.42 -18.32
N VAL A 16 -41.31 -24.96 -19.57
CA VAL A 16 -40.08 -24.90 -20.39
C VAL A 16 -39.09 -23.90 -19.80
N GLN A 17 -39.57 -22.75 -19.32
CA GLN A 17 -38.76 -21.72 -18.70
C GLN A 17 -38.21 -22.16 -17.34
N VAL A 18 -38.97 -22.89 -16.53
CA VAL A 18 -38.46 -23.52 -15.29
C VAL A 18 -37.41 -24.59 -15.62
N GLN A 19 -37.59 -25.36 -16.69
CA GLN A 19 -36.59 -26.34 -17.12
C GLN A 19 -35.31 -25.67 -17.63
N ASP A 20 -35.42 -24.60 -18.40
CA ASP A 20 -34.28 -23.83 -18.90
C ASP A 20 -33.60 -23.03 -17.78
N ASP A 21 -34.34 -22.46 -16.84
CA ASP A 21 -33.84 -21.79 -15.63
C ASP A 21 -33.08 -22.78 -14.73
N LEU A 22 -33.57 -24.00 -14.56
CA LEU A 22 -32.86 -25.06 -13.83
C LEU A 22 -31.56 -25.49 -14.55
N ARG A 23 -31.56 -25.54 -15.90
CA ARG A 23 -30.33 -25.78 -16.69
C ARG A 23 -29.35 -24.62 -16.63
N GLN A 24 -29.84 -23.38 -16.62
CA GLN A 24 -29.02 -22.17 -16.49
C GLN A 24 -28.42 -22.06 -15.08
N LEU A 25 -29.20 -22.37 -14.05
CA LEU A 25 -28.74 -22.46 -12.66
C LEU A 25 -27.63 -23.51 -12.52
N LYS A 26 -27.80 -24.69 -13.15
CA LYS A 26 -26.77 -25.73 -13.22
C LYS A 26 -25.48 -25.24 -13.90
N LYS A 27 -25.57 -24.52 -15.02
CA LYS A 27 -24.39 -23.90 -15.69
C LYS A 27 -23.74 -22.79 -14.86
N ASN A 28 -24.52 -21.98 -14.14
CA ASN A 28 -24.01 -20.88 -13.33
C ASN A 28 -23.35 -21.37 -12.04
N LEU A 29 -23.86 -22.43 -11.42
CA LEU A 29 -23.24 -23.10 -10.26
C LEU A 29 -21.92 -23.80 -10.63
N VAL A 30 -21.81 -24.37 -11.84
CA VAL A 30 -20.55 -24.90 -12.37
C VAL A 30 -19.53 -23.79 -12.67
N ARG A 31 -19.97 -22.56 -12.98
CA ARG A 31 -19.08 -21.39 -13.16
C ARG A 31 -18.60 -20.78 -11.85
N LEU A 32 -19.36 -20.92 -10.77
CA LEU A 32 -19.03 -20.35 -9.44
C LEU A 32 -17.90 -21.10 -8.71
N THR A 33 -17.50 -22.28 -9.17
CA THR A 33 -16.42 -23.08 -8.55
C THR A 33 -14.99 -22.63 -8.90
N VAL A 34 -14.79 -21.40 -9.40
CA VAL A 34 -13.44 -20.88 -9.70
C VAL A 34 -13.05 -19.63 -8.88
N GLN A 35 -13.87 -19.10 -7.97
CA GLN A 35 -13.42 -18.00 -7.10
C GLN A 35 -13.84 -18.15 -5.63
N GLU A 36 -12.82 -18.26 -4.78
CA GLU A 36 -12.70 -17.81 -3.39
C GLU A 36 -13.90 -17.98 -2.45
N ASN A 37 -13.99 -19.16 -1.80
CA ASN A 37 -13.93 -19.34 -0.33
C ASN A 37 -14.52 -20.70 0.05
N GLY A 38 -13.87 -21.38 0.99
CA GLY A 38 -14.04 -22.80 1.25
C GLY A 38 -15.26 -23.19 2.08
N GLU A 39 -16.45 -23.13 1.49
CA GLU A 39 -17.59 -23.96 1.90
C GLU A 39 -18.07 -24.77 0.69
N VAL A 40 -17.87 -26.09 0.74
CA VAL A 40 -18.23 -27.00 -0.35
C VAL A 40 -19.73 -27.24 -0.31
N LEU A 41 -20.47 -26.63 -1.25
CA LEU A 41 -21.82 -27.05 -1.59
C LEU A 41 -21.79 -28.48 -2.16
N ASP A 42 -22.56 -29.40 -1.58
CA ASP A 42 -22.70 -30.77 -2.09
C ASP A 42 -23.53 -30.77 -3.39
N ILE A 43 -22.83 -30.57 -4.49
CA ILE A 43 -23.39 -30.52 -5.84
C ILE A 43 -24.02 -31.87 -6.24
N GLN A 44 -23.58 -33.00 -5.66
CA GLN A 44 -24.10 -34.33 -6.01
C GLN A 44 -25.52 -34.52 -5.48
N ALA A 45 -25.82 -34.07 -4.25
CA ALA A 45 -27.17 -34.13 -3.69
C ALA A 45 -28.19 -33.33 -4.52
N LEU A 46 -27.75 -32.18 -5.06
CA LEU A 46 -28.58 -31.32 -5.91
C LEU A 46 -28.77 -31.91 -7.32
N ASP A 47 -27.74 -32.51 -7.90
CA ASP A 47 -27.82 -33.14 -9.22
C ASP A 47 -28.70 -34.40 -9.22
N VAL A 48 -28.71 -35.15 -8.12
CA VAL A 48 -29.61 -36.28 -7.90
C VAL A 48 -31.07 -35.82 -7.78
N ALA A 49 -31.34 -34.70 -7.11
CA ALA A 49 -32.68 -34.15 -6.96
C ALA A 49 -33.25 -33.63 -8.30
N ILE A 50 -32.43 -32.94 -9.10
CA ILE A 50 -32.82 -32.45 -10.44
C ILE A 50 -33.04 -33.63 -11.39
N SER A 51 -32.15 -34.63 -11.39
CA SER A 51 -32.29 -35.83 -12.25
C SER A 51 -33.52 -36.65 -11.91
N ARG A 52 -33.88 -36.78 -10.62
CA ARG A 52 -35.14 -37.43 -10.19
C ARG A 52 -36.37 -36.68 -10.70
N THR A 53 -36.32 -35.36 -10.68
CA THR A 53 -37.43 -34.51 -11.14
C THR A 53 -37.57 -34.57 -12.66
N GLU A 54 -36.47 -34.53 -13.42
CA GLU A 54 -36.50 -34.70 -14.88
C GLU A 54 -36.90 -36.11 -15.33
N HIS A 55 -36.50 -37.15 -14.59
CA HIS A 55 -36.90 -38.53 -14.87
C HIS A 55 -38.39 -38.75 -14.60
N GLY A 56 -38.94 -38.20 -13.51
CA GLY A 56 -40.38 -38.22 -13.23
C GLY A 56 -41.22 -37.56 -14.33
N ILE A 57 -40.72 -36.47 -14.92
CA ILE A 57 -41.38 -35.77 -16.03
C ILE A 57 -41.31 -36.57 -17.35
N ARG A 58 -40.23 -37.35 -17.59
CA ARG A 58 -40.09 -38.19 -18.79
C ARG A 58 -40.90 -39.48 -18.75
N VAL A 59 -41.02 -40.13 -17.58
CA VAL A 59 -41.82 -41.35 -17.42
C VAL A 59 -43.29 -41.09 -17.78
N TYR A 60 -43.81 -39.90 -17.44
CA TYR A 60 -45.17 -39.47 -17.77
C TYR A 60 -45.48 -39.34 -19.27
N LYS A 61 -44.45 -39.21 -20.14
CA LYS A 61 -44.64 -39.04 -21.58
C LYS A 61 -44.64 -40.34 -22.39
N SER A 62 -44.42 -41.50 -21.75
CA SER A 62 -44.09 -42.76 -22.45
C SER A 62 -44.99 -43.96 -22.13
N ILE A 63 -46.17 -43.75 -21.55
CA ILE A 63 -47.15 -44.83 -21.37
C ILE A 63 -48.25 -44.66 -22.42
N SER A 64 -47.96 -45.09 -23.65
CA SER A 64 -49.01 -45.39 -24.63
C SER A 64 -49.28 -46.90 -24.57
N VAL A 65 -50.32 -47.29 -23.83
CA VAL A 65 -50.79 -48.69 -23.80
C VAL A 65 -51.72 -48.91 -25.00
N PRO A 66 -51.53 -49.97 -25.81
CA PRO A 66 -52.40 -50.25 -26.94
C PRO A 66 -53.85 -50.49 -26.49
N ALA A 67 -54.81 -50.05 -27.33
CA ALA A 67 -56.24 -50.24 -27.12
C ALA A 67 -56.62 -51.74 -27.06
N ALA A 68 -56.55 -52.34 -25.88
CA ALA A 68 -57.19 -53.60 -25.56
C ALA A 68 -58.69 -53.33 -25.41
N VAL A 69 -59.52 -54.12 -26.10
CA VAL A 69 -60.98 -54.05 -25.99
C VAL A 69 -61.37 -54.33 -24.53
N SER A 70 -61.75 -53.26 -23.83
CA SER A 70 -62.19 -53.27 -22.44
C SER A 70 -63.41 -54.18 -22.27
N LYS A 71 -63.34 -55.14 -21.34
CA LYS A 71 -64.49 -55.98 -20.99
C LYS A 71 -65.38 -55.24 -19.99
N TYR A 72 -66.66 -55.11 -20.33
CA TYR A 72 -67.68 -54.44 -19.52
C TYR A 72 -67.40 -52.94 -19.26
N PRO A 73 -67.15 -52.11 -20.29
CA PRO A 73 -67.00 -50.67 -20.12
C PRO A 73 -68.35 -50.02 -19.82
N PHE A 74 -68.39 -48.96 -19.04
CA PHE A 74 -69.60 -48.13 -18.88
C PHE A 74 -69.21 -46.66 -18.64
N THR A 75 -70.15 -45.74 -18.82
CA THR A 75 -69.88 -44.30 -18.71
C THR A 75 -70.46 -43.66 -17.46
N ILE A 76 -69.71 -42.71 -16.89
CA ILE A 76 -70.18 -41.77 -15.88
C ILE A 76 -70.31 -40.42 -16.58
N ALA A 77 -71.54 -39.95 -16.75
CA ALA A 77 -71.83 -38.65 -17.35
C ALA A 77 -72.14 -37.63 -16.26
N LYS A 78 -71.48 -36.47 -16.28
CA LYS A 78 -71.63 -35.40 -15.27
C LYS A 78 -71.52 -35.91 -13.82
N GLY A 79 -70.62 -36.88 -13.60
CA GLY A 79 -70.41 -37.49 -12.27
C GLY A 79 -71.53 -38.41 -11.78
N GLN A 80 -72.51 -38.76 -12.61
CA GLN A 80 -73.59 -39.70 -12.28
C GLN A 80 -73.56 -40.93 -13.21
N ILE A 81 -73.92 -42.08 -12.65
CA ILE A 81 -74.10 -43.34 -13.40
C ILE A 81 -75.59 -43.49 -13.68
N ASP A 82 -75.96 -43.79 -14.92
CA ASP A 82 -77.33 -44.15 -15.27
C ASP A 82 -77.59 -45.62 -14.90
N PRO A 83 -78.49 -45.91 -13.94
CA PRO A 83 -78.77 -47.27 -13.50
C PRO A 83 -79.43 -48.13 -14.59
N GLU A 84 -80.05 -47.52 -15.61
CA GLU A 84 -80.72 -48.22 -16.72
C GLU A 84 -79.79 -48.43 -17.93
N ASP A 85 -78.55 -47.95 -17.86
CA ASP A 85 -77.55 -48.17 -18.92
C ASP A 85 -77.29 -49.68 -19.13
N PRO A 86 -77.49 -50.21 -20.36
CA PRO A 86 -77.30 -51.62 -20.66
C PRO A 86 -75.91 -52.14 -20.29
N ASP A 87 -74.87 -51.31 -20.47
CA ASP A 87 -73.48 -51.67 -20.22
C ASP A 87 -73.16 -51.68 -18.71
N TYR A 88 -73.73 -50.74 -17.95
CA TYR A 88 -73.66 -50.76 -16.49
C TYR A 88 -74.44 -51.93 -15.89
N CYS A 89 -75.63 -52.23 -16.41
CA CYS A 89 -76.42 -53.40 -16.01
C CYS A 89 -75.68 -54.71 -16.28
N ARG A 90 -74.96 -54.81 -17.41
CA ARG A 90 -74.13 -55.96 -17.75
C ARG A 90 -72.94 -56.11 -16.80
N PHE A 91 -72.27 -55.01 -16.46
CA PHE A 91 -71.22 -54.97 -15.45
C PHE A 91 -71.73 -55.42 -14.07
N LYS A 92 -72.88 -54.89 -13.63
CA LYS A 92 -73.51 -55.21 -12.35
C LYS A 92 -73.91 -56.69 -12.22
N LYS A 93 -74.42 -57.30 -13.30
CA LYS A 93 -74.75 -58.73 -13.32
C LYS A 93 -73.51 -59.62 -13.23
N GLN A 94 -72.41 -59.23 -13.89
CA GLN A 94 -71.17 -59.99 -13.91
C GLN A 94 -70.45 -60.02 -12.56
N TYR A 95 -70.44 -58.91 -11.82
CA TYR A 95 -69.70 -58.77 -10.56
C TYR A 95 -70.60 -58.73 -9.31
N CYS A 96 -71.79 -59.35 -9.38
CA CYS A 96 -72.81 -59.30 -8.33
C CYS A 96 -72.34 -59.81 -6.96
N LEU A 97 -71.41 -60.78 -6.93
CA LEU A 97 -70.86 -61.36 -5.69
C LEU A 97 -69.94 -60.39 -4.92
N TYR A 98 -69.36 -59.39 -5.58
CA TYR A 98 -68.45 -58.39 -4.99
C TYR A 98 -69.04 -56.97 -5.01
N TRP A 99 -70.36 -56.86 -5.25
CA TRP A 99 -71.01 -55.60 -5.56
C TRP A 99 -70.87 -54.55 -4.45
N GLY A 100 -70.88 -54.96 -3.17
CA GLY A 100 -70.76 -54.04 -2.03
C GLY A 100 -69.48 -53.19 -2.06
N ALA A 101 -68.32 -53.82 -2.27
CA ALA A 101 -67.04 -53.10 -2.34
C ALA A 101 -66.90 -52.28 -3.64
N ILE A 102 -67.51 -52.74 -4.73
CA ILE A 102 -67.58 -52.00 -6.00
C ILE A 102 -68.43 -50.73 -5.84
N VAL A 103 -69.54 -50.77 -5.10
CA VAL A 103 -70.39 -49.60 -4.85
C VAL A 103 -69.63 -48.51 -4.10
N GLU A 104 -68.83 -48.87 -3.08
CA GLU A 104 -68.01 -47.90 -2.34
C GLU A 104 -66.97 -47.22 -3.25
N ALA A 105 -66.32 -47.99 -4.13
CA ALA A 105 -65.37 -47.44 -5.10
C ALA A 105 -66.05 -46.54 -6.14
N LEU A 106 -67.25 -46.91 -6.61
CA LEU A 106 -68.04 -46.10 -7.53
C LEU A 106 -68.50 -44.79 -6.92
N ASP A 107 -68.94 -44.79 -5.66
CA ASP A 107 -69.34 -43.59 -4.93
C ASP A 107 -68.16 -42.61 -4.76
N GLN A 108 -66.96 -43.11 -4.47
CA GLN A 108 -65.74 -42.28 -4.41
C GLN A 108 -65.33 -41.75 -5.78
N LEU A 109 -65.41 -42.57 -6.82
CA LEU A 109 -65.14 -42.16 -8.19
C LEU A 109 -66.13 -41.08 -8.65
N GLN A 110 -67.43 -41.26 -8.38
CA GLN A 110 -68.48 -40.26 -8.66
C GLN A 110 -68.21 -38.95 -7.90
N ARG A 111 -67.90 -39.01 -6.60
CA ARG A 111 -67.55 -37.82 -5.79
C ARG A 111 -66.35 -37.07 -6.35
N MET A 112 -65.28 -37.77 -6.72
CA MET A 112 -64.10 -37.16 -7.34
C MET A 112 -64.48 -36.47 -8.66
N LEU A 113 -65.25 -37.13 -9.52
CA LEU A 113 -65.68 -36.56 -10.80
C LEU A 113 -66.61 -35.34 -10.61
N LEU A 114 -67.48 -35.36 -9.60
CA LEU A 114 -68.33 -34.23 -9.21
C LEU A 114 -67.54 -33.05 -8.63
N ASP A 115 -66.51 -33.33 -7.82
CA ASP A 115 -65.64 -32.33 -7.21
C ASP A 115 -64.88 -31.49 -8.23
N PHE A 116 -64.56 -32.10 -9.38
CA PHE A 116 -63.83 -31.46 -10.48
C PHE A 116 -64.72 -31.14 -11.70
N ALA A 117 -66.05 -31.29 -11.57
CA ALA A 117 -67.01 -31.06 -12.66
C ALA A 117 -66.61 -31.75 -13.97
N VAL A 118 -66.25 -33.04 -13.89
CA VAL A 118 -65.85 -33.82 -15.07
C VAL A 118 -67.09 -34.18 -15.88
N PRO A 119 -67.16 -33.80 -17.18
CA PRO A 119 -68.37 -33.96 -17.98
C PRO A 119 -68.63 -35.42 -18.40
N LEU A 120 -67.56 -36.19 -18.63
CA LEU A 120 -67.64 -37.58 -19.06
C LEU A 120 -66.41 -38.36 -18.59
N ALA A 121 -66.63 -39.51 -17.96
CA ALA A 121 -65.57 -40.46 -17.63
C ALA A 121 -65.99 -41.86 -18.10
N ARG A 122 -65.09 -42.55 -18.80
CA ARG A 122 -65.29 -43.91 -19.30
C ARG A 122 -64.60 -44.87 -18.34
N VAL A 123 -65.35 -45.75 -17.70
CA VAL A 123 -64.84 -46.66 -16.69
C VAL A 123 -64.59 -48.02 -17.31
N CYS A 124 -63.41 -48.60 -17.08
CA CYS A 124 -63.12 -49.97 -17.45
C CYS A 124 -63.54 -50.91 -16.30
N GLY A 125 -64.65 -51.63 -16.48
CA GLY A 125 -65.22 -52.49 -15.43
C GLY A 125 -64.26 -53.57 -14.94
N GLU A 126 -63.46 -54.16 -15.82
CA GLU A 126 -62.44 -55.15 -15.45
C GLU A 126 -61.34 -54.55 -14.56
N ARG A 127 -60.82 -53.36 -14.89
CA ARG A 127 -59.83 -52.66 -14.04
C ARG A 127 -60.42 -52.25 -12.71
N LEU A 128 -61.66 -51.78 -12.69
CA LEU A 128 -62.35 -51.43 -11.44
C LEU A 128 -62.47 -52.65 -10.53
N ALA A 129 -62.95 -53.77 -11.07
CA ALA A 129 -63.10 -55.01 -10.33
C ALA A 129 -61.75 -55.55 -9.83
N ALA A 130 -60.71 -55.50 -10.66
CA ALA A 130 -59.35 -55.91 -10.29
C ALA A 130 -58.76 -55.05 -9.16
N CYS A 131 -58.90 -53.71 -9.22
CA CYS A 131 -58.41 -52.80 -8.18
C CYS A 131 -59.17 -52.93 -6.85
N VAL A 132 -60.45 -53.32 -6.89
CA VAL A 132 -61.23 -53.65 -5.68
C VAL A 132 -60.79 -55.00 -5.11
N GLN A 133 -60.59 -56.02 -5.95
CA GLN A 133 -60.17 -57.37 -5.53
C GLN A 133 -58.73 -57.42 -5.00
N SER A 134 -57.82 -56.61 -5.55
CA SER A 134 -56.43 -56.52 -5.12
C SER A 134 -56.26 -55.74 -3.80
N GLY A 135 -57.32 -55.09 -3.30
CA GLY A 135 -57.22 -54.19 -2.15
C GLY A 135 -56.39 -52.93 -2.45
N GLU A 136 -56.09 -52.63 -3.72
CA GLU A 136 -55.35 -51.41 -4.08
C GLU A 136 -56.16 -50.14 -3.79
N LEU A 137 -57.48 -50.28 -3.78
CA LEU A 137 -58.45 -49.29 -3.33
C LEU A 137 -58.75 -49.43 -1.82
N ASP A 138 -57.92 -50.08 -1.00
CA ASP A 138 -58.13 -50.12 0.46
C ASP A 138 -57.93 -48.73 1.07
N TRP A 139 -59.04 -48.17 1.55
CA TRP A 139 -59.20 -46.75 1.86
C TRP A 139 -58.67 -46.34 3.24
N ARG A 140 -58.10 -47.27 4.01
CA ARG A 140 -57.55 -47.03 5.35
C ARG A 140 -56.06 -46.68 5.37
N ASP A 141 -55.39 -46.76 4.22
CA ASP A 141 -53.96 -46.44 4.12
C ASP A 141 -53.76 -44.92 3.98
N SER A 142 -53.15 -44.30 5.00
CA SER A 142 -52.93 -42.86 5.19
C SER A 142 -52.00 -42.19 4.16
N ARG A 143 -51.75 -42.83 3.03
CA ARG A 143 -50.90 -42.31 1.95
C ARG A 143 -51.66 -41.30 1.10
N GLY A 144 -51.58 -40.03 1.51
CA GLY A 144 -51.75 -38.79 0.73
C GLY A 144 -52.89 -38.73 -0.31
N ARG A 145 -53.75 -37.70 -0.22
CA ARG A 145 -54.89 -37.43 -1.14
C ARG A 145 -54.54 -37.51 -2.65
N LEU A 146 -53.29 -37.24 -3.04
CA LEU A 146 -52.81 -37.33 -4.42
C LEU A 146 -52.68 -38.77 -4.93
N ALA A 147 -52.11 -39.67 -4.13
CA ALA A 147 -51.97 -41.09 -4.49
C ALA A 147 -53.33 -41.79 -4.60
N HIS A 148 -54.30 -41.31 -3.82
CA HIS A 148 -55.69 -41.77 -3.87
C HIS A 148 -56.41 -41.36 -5.16
N VAL A 149 -56.22 -40.11 -5.61
CA VAL A 149 -56.75 -39.63 -6.89
C VAL A 149 -56.12 -40.38 -8.06
N GLU A 150 -54.81 -40.65 -8.01
CA GLU A 150 -54.11 -41.40 -9.06
C GLU A 150 -54.64 -42.83 -9.23
N LYS A 151 -54.99 -43.50 -8.11
CA LYS A 151 -55.61 -44.83 -8.10
C LYS A 151 -57.06 -44.84 -8.62
N LEU A 152 -57.84 -43.80 -8.35
CA LEU A 152 -59.19 -43.67 -8.93
C LEU A 152 -59.15 -43.41 -10.45
N LEU A 153 -58.14 -42.65 -10.90
CA LEU A 153 -57.93 -42.34 -12.31
C LEU A 153 -57.42 -43.52 -13.12
N SER A 154 -56.69 -44.47 -12.51
CA SER A 154 -56.14 -45.65 -13.21
C SER A 154 -57.23 -46.59 -13.75
N VAL A 155 -58.45 -46.50 -13.22
CA VAL A 155 -59.63 -47.29 -13.63
C VAL A 155 -60.30 -46.71 -14.89
N LEU A 156 -60.03 -45.45 -15.23
CA LEU A 156 -60.64 -44.76 -16.36
C LEU A 156 -59.95 -45.11 -17.68
N GLU A 157 -60.71 -45.26 -18.76
CA GLU A 157 -60.20 -45.39 -20.14
C GLU A 157 -59.69 -44.05 -20.66
N ASN A 158 -60.41 -42.97 -20.39
CA ASN A 158 -60.01 -41.61 -20.73
C ASN A 158 -59.25 -40.92 -19.58
N ARG A 159 -58.32 -41.65 -18.93
CA ARG A 159 -57.53 -41.15 -17.79
C ARG A 159 -56.87 -39.82 -18.07
N ASP A 160 -56.16 -39.72 -19.20
CA ASP A 160 -55.34 -38.56 -19.53
C ASP A 160 -56.22 -37.31 -19.75
N GLU A 161 -57.37 -37.46 -20.42
CA GLU A 161 -58.33 -36.36 -20.61
C GLU A 161 -58.92 -35.86 -19.29
N VAL A 162 -59.28 -36.78 -18.39
CA VAL A 162 -59.84 -36.43 -17.08
C VAL A 162 -58.78 -35.80 -16.19
N TRP A 163 -57.54 -36.29 -16.22
CA TRP A 163 -56.42 -35.72 -15.48
C TRP A 163 -56.07 -34.31 -15.97
N ASP A 164 -55.95 -34.11 -17.28
CA ASP A 164 -55.66 -32.81 -17.89
C ASP A 164 -56.73 -31.79 -17.51
N LEU A 165 -58.00 -32.20 -17.46
CA LEU A 165 -59.09 -31.35 -17.00
C LEU A 165 -58.93 -31.01 -15.51
N MET A 166 -58.70 -32.00 -14.65
CA MET A 166 -58.52 -31.81 -13.20
C MET A 166 -57.35 -30.88 -12.86
N CYS A 167 -56.28 -30.92 -13.66
CA CYS A 167 -55.10 -30.06 -13.50
C CYS A 167 -55.32 -28.61 -13.94
N GLN A 168 -56.42 -28.28 -14.64
CA GLN A 168 -56.67 -26.91 -15.07
C GLN A 168 -56.91 -25.97 -13.86
N PRO A 169 -56.22 -24.82 -13.82
CA PRO A 169 -56.45 -23.83 -12.77
C PRO A 169 -57.92 -23.44 -12.68
N GLY A 170 -58.49 -23.57 -11.48
CA GLY A 170 -59.87 -23.22 -11.21
C GLY A 170 -60.89 -24.33 -11.51
N GLN A 171 -60.49 -25.46 -12.09
CA GLN A 171 -61.42 -26.56 -12.39
C GLN A 171 -62.06 -27.15 -11.11
N ARG A 172 -61.28 -27.31 -10.03
CA ARG A 172 -61.79 -27.75 -8.71
C ARG A 172 -62.91 -26.84 -8.16
N TYR A 173 -62.96 -25.58 -8.56
CA TYR A 173 -63.95 -24.62 -8.09
C TYR A 173 -65.22 -24.58 -8.95
N LYS A 174 -65.30 -25.40 -10.01
CA LYS A 174 -66.52 -25.59 -10.83
C LYS A 174 -67.37 -26.77 -10.37
N GLY A 175 -66.84 -27.62 -9.48
CA GLY A 175 -67.54 -28.79 -8.94
C GLY A 175 -68.62 -28.45 -7.91
N ILE A 176 -69.26 -29.48 -7.37
CA ILE A 176 -70.47 -29.36 -6.53
C ILE A 176 -70.28 -28.50 -5.27
N GLU A 177 -69.06 -28.50 -4.68
CA GLU A 177 -68.67 -27.64 -3.54
C GLU A 177 -67.65 -26.55 -3.94
N GLY A 178 -67.61 -26.16 -5.21
CA GLY A 178 -66.56 -25.30 -5.76
C GLY A 178 -66.42 -23.95 -5.07
N HIS A 179 -67.54 -23.31 -4.68
CA HIS A 179 -67.55 -22.06 -3.94
C HIS A 179 -66.93 -22.19 -2.54
N GLN A 180 -67.22 -23.28 -1.81
CA GLN A 180 -66.64 -23.53 -0.49
C GLN A 180 -65.15 -23.84 -0.60
N ALA A 181 -64.74 -24.67 -1.57
CA ALA A 181 -63.34 -24.96 -1.83
C ALA A 181 -62.53 -23.70 -2.20
N ALA A 182 -63.11 -22.80 -3.00
CA ALA A 182 -62.51 -21.50 -3.31
C ALA A 182 -62.40 -20.61 -2.07
N ALA A 183 -63.46 -20.50 -1.28
CA ALA A 183 -63.46 -19.72 -0.04
C ALA A 183 -62.39 -20.23 0.94
N VAL A 184 -62.30 -21.55 1.16
CA VAL A 184 -61.26 -22.17 2.00
C VAL A 184 -59.87 -21.86 1.46
N ARG A 185 -59.65 -21.95 0.14
CA ARG A 185 -58.34 -21.64 -0.46
C ARG A 185 -57.96 -20.17 -0.28
N ILE A 186 -58.88 -19.25 -0.52
CA ILE A 186 -58.67 -17.81 -0.38
C ILE A 186 -58.38 -17.48 1.09
N GLN A 187 -59.19 -17.99 2.02
CA GLN A 187 -59.02 -17.77 3.45
C GLN A 187 -57.70 -18.35 3.97
N THR A 188 -57.31 -19.55 3.53
CA THR A 188 -56.03 -20.15 3.93
C THR A 188 -54.83 -19.40 3.37
N CYS A 189 -54.89 -18.93 2.11
CA CYS A 189 -53.89 -18.02 1.54
C CYS A 189 -53.74 -16.74 2.36
N TRP A 190 -54.87 -16.09 2.66
CA TRP A 190 -54.88 -14.83 3.40
C TRP A 190 -54.35 -15.01 4.82
N ARG A 191 -54.82 -16.03 5.55
CA ARG A 191 -54.33 -16.37 6.90
C ARG A 191 -52.82 -16.63 6.89
N ARG A 192 -52.30 -17.35 5.89
CA ARG A 192 -50.86 -17.58 5.74
C ARG A 192 -50.11 -16.29 5.48
N TYR A 193 -50.60 -15.44 4.58
CA TYR A 193 -49.98 -14.14 4.28
C TYR A 193 -49.94 -13.23 5.52
N SER A 194 -51.06 -13.10 6.24
CA SER A 194 -51.13 -12.32 7.49
C SER A 194 -50.18 -12.86 8.56
N ALA A 195 -50.15 -14.19 8.79
CA ALA A 195 -49.25 -14.81 9.75
C ALA A 195 -47.77 -14.63 9.38
N HIS A 196 -47.43 -14.80 8.09
CA HIS A 196 -46.07 -14.59 7.60
C HIS A 196 -45.63 -13.12 7.75
N THR A 197 -46.53 -12.17 7.45
CA THR A 197 -46.26 -10.73 7.60
C THR A 197 -46.04 -10.37 9.07
N ALA A 198 -46.88 -10.89 9.98
CA ALA A 198 -46.72 -10.70 11.42
C ALA A 198 -45.39 -11.31 11.94
N TYR A 199 -45.01 -12.49 11.45
CA TYR A 199 -43.73 -13.13 11.77
C TYR A 199 -42.54 -12.28 11.32
N LEU A 200 -42.56 -11.75 10.09
CA LEU A 200 -41.50 -10.86 9.59
C LEU A 200 -41.41 -9.57 10.42
N LEU A 201 -42.54 -8.98 10.83
CA LEU A 201 -42.55 -7.82 11.72
C LEU A 201 -41.94 -8.14 13.09
N GLN A 202 -42.16 -9.34 13.63
CA GLN A 202 -41.53 -9.80 14.88
C GLN A 202 -40.03 -10.12 14.74
N LEU A 203 -39.56 -10.49 13.55
CA LEU A 203 -38.14 -10.74 13.28
C LEU A 203 -37.31 -9.45 13.17
N ARG A 204 -37.89 -8.37 12.64
CA ARG A 204 -37.20 -7.07 12.49
C ARG A 204 -36.48 -6.59 13.76
N PRO A 205 -37.10 -6.53 14.95
CA PRO A 205 -36.39 -6.13 16.17
C PRO A 205 -35.29 -7.11 16.56
N LYS A 206 -35.42 -8.41 16.28
CA LYS A 206 -34.35 -9.40 16.57
C LYS A 206 -33.13 -9.18 15.69
N TRP A 207 -33.32 -8.93 14.39
CA TRP A 207 -32.22 -8.59 13.49
C TRP A 207 -31.59 -7.25 13.85
N ALA A 208 -32.40 -6.24 14.15
CA ALA A 208 -31.89 -4.95 14.61
C ALA A 208 -31.04 -5.12 15.90
N ALA A 209 -31.53 -5.87 16.88
CA ALA A 209 -30.79 -6.18 18.10
C ALA A 209 -29.48 -6.91 17.82
N GLN A 210 -29.46 -7.87 16.87
CA GLN A 210 -28.24 -8.57 16.48
C GLN A 210 -27.20 -7.65 15.83
N VAL A 211 -27.63 -6.79 14.90
CA VAL A 211 -26.74 -5.80 14.25
C VAL A 211 -26.17 -4.83 15.28
N ILE A 212 -27.01 -4.33 16.19
CA ILE A 212 -26.59 -3.45 17.29
C ILE A 212 -25.60 -4.17 18.19
N ALA A 213 -25.88 -5.41 18.60
CA ALA A 213 -25.00 -6.19 19.46
C ALA A 213 -23.63 -6.45 18.83
N ILE A 214 -23.58 -6.80 17.54
CA ILE A 214 -22.32 -7.00 16.80
C ILE A 214 -21.54 -5.68 16.72
N SER A 215 -22.22 -4.57 16.44
CA SER A 215 -21.60 -3.23 16.38
C SER A 215 -21.02 -2.82 17.74
N LEU A 216 -21.77 -3.01 18.83
CA LEU A 216 -21.31 -2.75 20.20
C LEU A 216 -20.12 -3.63 20.59
N LEU A 217 -20.17 -4.93 20.26
CA LEU A 217 -19.05 -5.85 20.52
C LEU A 217 -17.81 -5.45 19.74
N LYS A 218 -17.95 -5.08 18.47
CA LYS A 218 -16.85 -4.55 17.65
C LYS A 218 -16.29 -3.28 18.25
N HIS A 219 -17.15 -2.34 18.66
CA HIS A 219 -16.73 -1.09 19.30
C HIS A 219 -15.97 -1.36 20.61
N ALA A 220 -16.47 -2.24 21.47
CA ALA A 220 -15.81 -2.65 22.70
C ALA A 220 -14.46 -3.31 22.44
N LYS A 221 -14.39 -4.28 21.51
CA LYS A 221 -13.13 -4.94 21.12
C LYS A 221 -12.11 -3.94 20.54
N LEU A 222 -12.53 -3.03 19.68
CA LEU A 222 -11.67 -1.97 19.15
C LEU A 222 -11.21 -1.01 20.26
N GLY A 223 -12.08 -0.68 21.22
CA GLY A 223 -11.75 0.11 22.39
C GLY A 223 -10.67 -0.56 23.25
N HIS A 224 -10.83 -1.84 23.56
CA HIS A 224 -9.81 -2.62 24.29
C HIS A 224 -8.49 -2.71 23.52
N LEU A 225 -8.54 -2.97 22.22
CA LEU A 225 -7.34 -3.03 21.38
C LEU A 225 -6.61 -1.69 21.31
N LYS A 226 -7.33 -0.57 21.18
CA LYS A 226 -6.74 0.78 21.23
C LYS A 226 -6.04 1.03 22.57
N LYS A 227 -6.69 0.71 23.69
CA LYS A 227 -6.09 0.85 25.04
C LYS A 227 -4.84 -0.03 25.20
N SER A 228 -4.90 -1.27 24.74
CA SER A 228 -3.76 -2.20 24.78
C SER A 228 -2.58 -1.71 23.93
N LEU A 229 -2.84 -1.20 22.72
CA LEU A 229 -1.81 -0.62 21.86
C LEU A 229 -1.20 0.65 22.46
N GLN A 230 -2.02 1.52 23.08
CA GLN A 230 -1.53 2.70 23.79
C GLN A 230 -0.61 2.30 24.95
N ALA A 231 -1.03 1.36 25.80
CA ALA A 231 -0.19 0.85 26.88
C ALA A 231 1.12 0.23 26.36
N SER A 232 1.08 -0.50 25.25
CA SER A 232 2.29 -1.06 24.66
C SER A 232 3.24 0.01 24.14
N ARG A 233 2.73 1.09 23.54
CA ARG A 233 3.54 2.22 23.05
C ARG A 233 4.21 2.99 24.19
N ILE A 234 3.48 3.21 25.29
CA ILE A 234 4.05 3.85 26.50
C ILE A 234 5.21 3.02 27.04
N ARG A 235 4.99 1.71 27.22
CA ARG A 235 6.04 0.78 27.67
C ARG A 235 7.24 0.73 26.72
N GLN A 236 7.02 0.73 25.41
CA GLN A 236 8.10 0.78 24.41
C GLN A 236 8.94 2.05 24.54
N LEU A 237 8.28 3.19 24.79
CA LEU A 237 8.96 4.47 24.99
C LEU A 237 9.75 4.49 26.30
N GLU A 238 9.19 3.99 27.40
CA GLU A 238 9.88 3.85 28.69
C GLU A 238 11.11 2.94 28.56
N ASN A 239 10.95 1.78 27.93
CA ASN A 239 12.05 0.85 27.67
C ASN A 239 13.14 1.47 26.79
N TYR A 240 12.74 2.27 25.78
CA TYR A 240 13.69 3.03 24.97
C TYR A 240 14.50 4.00 25.82
N ARG A 241 13.86 4.80 26.69
CA ARG A 241 14.55 5.77 27.57
C ARG A 241 15.55 5.09 28.50
N ILE A 242 15.14 4.01 29.17
CA ILE A 242 16.02 3.23 30.06
C ILE A 242 17.25 2.69 29.30
N ARG A 243 17.06 2.17 28.09
CA ARG A 243 18.17 1.65 27.28
C ARG A 243 19.04 2.76 26.71
N ALA A 244 18.48 3.93 26.40
CA ALA A 244 19.24 5.09 25.95
C ALA A 244 20.16 5.61 27.05
N GLU A 245 19.69 5.66 28.30
CA GLU A 245 20.52 6.00 29.47
C GLU A 245 21.66 4.98 29.66
N SER A 246 21.35 3.69 29.55
CA SER A 246 22.37 2.62 29.63
C SER A 246 23.39 2.70 28.48
N LEU A 247 22.94 3.04 27.27
CA LEU A 247 23.80 3.23 26.10
C LEU A 247 24.73 4.44 26.31
N ALA A 248 24.21 5.55 26.83
CA ALA A 248 24.97 6.74 27.17
C ALA A 248 26.06 6.46 28.21
N ALA A 249 25.69 5.80 29.31
CA ALA A 249 26.61 5.47 30.40
C ALA A 249 27.78 4.57 29.94
N ASN A 250 27.53 3.68 28.97
CA ASN A 250 28.51 2.69 28.50
C ASN A 250 29.13 3.03 27.13
N TRP A 251 28.84 4.20 26.55
CA TRP A 251 29.17 4.50 25.14
C TRP A 251 30.66 4.32 24.84
N LYS A 252 31.56 4.89 25.65
CA LYS A 252 33.02 4.78 25.48
C LYS A 252 33.55 3.34 25.54
N HIS A 253 32.91 2.50 26.36
CA HIS A 253 33.25 1.09 26.44
C HIS A 253 32.74 0.33 25.22
N ILE A 254 31.52 0.64 24.76
CA ILE A 254 30.93 0.01 23.57
C ILE A 254 31.76 0.34 22.33
N THR A 255 32.17 1.59 22.14
CA THR A 255 32.95 2.02 20.97
C THR A 255 34.38 1.46 20.91
N SER A 256 34.95 1.06 22.05
CA SER A 256 36.28 0.42 22.11
C SER A 256 36.23 -1.11 22.04
N ALA A 257 35.07 -1.72 22.28
CA ALA A 257 34.89 -3.17 22.27
C ALA A 257 34.30 -3.70 20.94
N LYS A 258 34.34 -5.04 20.80
CA LYS A 258 33.65 -5.74 19.72
C LYS A 258 32.14 -5.57 19.85
N ARG A 259 31.49 -5.14 18.77
CA ARG A 259 30.05 -4.81 18.75
C ARG A 259 29.40 -5.15 17.43
N THR A 260 28.09 -5.37 17.47
CA THR A 260 27.25 -5.55 16.28
C THR A 260 26.35 -4.33 16.09
N ILE A 261 26.34 -3.76 14.90
CA ILE A 261 25.47 -2.64 14.54
C ILE A 261 24.34 -3.18 13.65
N ILE A 262 23.09 -2.99 14.09
CA ILE A 262 21.92 -3.29 13.27
C ILE A 262 21.52 -2.02 12.51
N HIS A 263 21.79 -1.99 11.22
CA HIS A 263 21.35 -0.92 10.33
C HIS A 263 19.96 -1.21 9.79
N VAL A 264 19.01 -0.36 10.16
CA VAL A 264 17.65 -0.36 9.64
C VAL A 264 17.45 0.98 8.92
N PRO A 265 17.71 1.09 7.60
CA PRO A 265 17.54 2.34 6.85
C PRO A 265 16.06 2.67 6.60
N SER A 266 15.25 2.63 7.66
CA SER A 266 13.84 2.96 7.67
C SER A 266 13.66 4.46 7.48
N LEU A 267 12.82 4.84 6.52
CA LEU A 267 12.40 6.23 6.37
C LEU A 267 11.04 6.39 7.07
N GLY A 268 11.06 6.82 8.34
CA GLY A 268 9.91 6.98 9.23
C GLY A 268 8.88 8.06 8.85
N TYR A 269 8.73 8.39 7.56
CA TYR A 269 7.86 9.45 7.06
C TYR A 269 6.36 9.19 7.28
N SER A 270 5.59 10.27 7.28
CA SER A 270 4.12 10.21 7.39
C SER A 270 3.52 9.41 6.22
N GLN A 271 2.33 8.84 6.41
CA GLN A 271 1.69 8.05 5.35
C GLN A 271 1.45 8.87 4.08
N HIS A 272 1.05 10.14 4.22
CA HIS A 272 0.82 11.03 3.10
C HIS A 272 2.10 11.23 2.27
N GLN A 273 3.23 11.51 2.92
CA GLN A 273 4.54 11.66 2.27
C GLN A 273 5.00 10.37 1.59
N ARG A 274 4.79 9.22 2.25
CA ARG A 274 5.15 7.93 1.65
C ARG A 274 4.36 7.63 0.38
N LEU A 275 3.12 8.09 0.28
CA LEU A 275 2.28 7.90 -0.91
C LEU A 275 2.64 8.84 -2.06
N SER A 276 3.17 10.03 -1.78
CA SER A 276 3.69 10.93 -2.84
C SER A 276 5.03 10.47 -3.41
N LEU A 277 5.76 9.64 -2.67
CA LEU A 277 7.04 9.08 -3.06
C LEU A 277 6.93 7.89 -4.02
N ARG A 278 7.63 7.97 -5.16
CA ARG A 278 7.79 6.85 -6.10
C ARG A 278 9.00 6.00 -5.70
N GLY A 279 8.87 4.67 -5.77
CA GLY A 279 9.97 3.73 -5.46
C GLY A 279 10.47 3.85 -4.02
N PHE A 280 9.55 3.97 -3.06
CA PHE A 280 9.87 4.25 -1.66
C PHE A 280 10.75 3.16 -1.01
N ASP A 281 10.58 1.91 -1.42
CA ASP A 281 11.45 0.79 -1.09
C ASP A 281 12.91 1.02 -1.55
N VAL A 282 13.10 1.44 -2.80
CA VAL A 282 14.42 1.76 -3.36
C VAL A 282 15.04 2.98 -2.67
N LEU A 283 14.23 4.00 -2.36
CA LEU A 283 14.69 5.19 -1.62
C LEU A 283 15.23 4.83 -0.23
N GLN A 284 14.62 3.87 0.46
CA GLN A 284 15.15 3.37 1.74
C GLN A 284 16.47 2.62 1.54
N ASN A 285 16.68 1.97 0.38
CA ASN A 285 17.91 1.24 0.09
C ASN A 285 19.06 2.10 -0.47
N THR A 286 18.89 3.42 -0.65
CA THR A 286 20.00 4.27 -1.14
C THR A 286 21.16 4.35 -0.15
N GLN A 287 20.94 3.97 1.11
CA GLN A 287 21.91 4.03 2.21
C GLN A 287 22.74 2.76 2.39
N MET A 288 22.93 1.94 1.35
CA MET A 288 23.75 0.71 1.43
C MET A 288 25.21 0.96 1.83
N GLY A 289 25.71 2.20 1.70
CA GLY A 289 27.04 2.58 2.18
C GLY A 289 27.26 2.36 3.68
N ARG A 290 26.19 2.23 4.48
CA ARG A 290 26.23 1.81 5.90
C ARG A 290 26.93 0.46 6.13
N LEU A 291 26.99 -0.40 5.11
CA LEU A 291 27.75 -1.66 5.18
C LEU A 291 29.24 -1.41 5.45
N CYS A 292 29.75 -0.23 5.12
CA CYS A 292 31.16 0.12 5.26
C CYS A 292 31.59 0.42 6.70
N ASP A 293 30.67 0.42 7.68
CA ASP A 293 31.02 0.49 9.11
C ASP A 293 31.92 -0.69 9.53
N ILE A 294 31.93 -1.78 8.76
CA ILE A 294 32.91 -2.87 8.92
C ILE A 294 34.36 -2.42 8.76
N ARG A 295 34.63 -1.20 8.29
CA ARG A 295 35.98 -0.63 8.28
C ARG A 295 36.60 -0.62 9.68
N ASP A 296 35.79 -0.49 10.73
CA ASP A 296 36.20 -0.80 12.09
C ASP A 296 36.28 -2.33 12.27
N GLU A 297 37.46 -2.85 12.59
CA GLU A 297 37.71 -4.29 12.78
C GLU A 297 36.89 -4.90 13.92
N ASN A 298 36.47 -4.08 14.88
CA ASN A 298 35.65 -4.50 16.02
C ASN A 298 34.14 -4.48 15.71
N VAL A 299 33.74 -4.08 14.50
CA VAL A 299 32.33 -3.97 14.10
C VAL A 299 31.89 -5.14 13.22
N GLU A 300 30.74 -5.71 13.58
CA GLU A 300 29.94 -6.60 12.74
C GLU A 300 28.66 -5.86 12.32
N VAL A 301 28.25 -5.97 11.05
CA VAL A 301 27.07 -5.25 10.53
C VAL A 301 25.94 -6.21 10.20
N ILE A 302 24.74 -5.95 10.74
CA ILE A 302 23.49 -6.54 10.26
C ILE A 302 22.73 -5.46 9.50
N TYR A 303 22.61 -5.59 8.19
CA TYR A 303 21.85 -4.66 7.36
C TYR A 303 20.48 -5.24 7.03
N VAL A 304 19.42 -4.55 7.41
CA VAL A 304 18.06 -4.92 7.03
C VAL A 304 17.76 -4.24 5.70
N SER A 305 17.56 -5.03 4.64
CA SER A 305 17.27 -4.50 3.32
C SER A 305 15.76 -4.34 3.10
N PRO A 306 15.30 -3.18 2.60
CA PRO A 306 13.91 -2.95 2.21
C PRO A 306 13.56 -3.55 0.84
N VAL A 307 14.52 -4.14 0.12
CA VAL A 307 14.34 -4.74 -1.21
C VAL A 307 14.95 -6.14 -1.28
N CYS A 308 14.46 -6.95 -2.21
CA CYS A 308 15.02 -8.27 -2.46
C CYS A 308 16.30 -8.15 -3.33
N LEU A 309 17.47 -8.17 -2.68
CA LEU A 309 18.75 -8.11 -3.37
C LEU A 309 19.03 -9.38 -4.17
N GLY A 310 19.33 -9.22 -5.45
CA GLY A 310 19.80 -10.30 -6.30
C GLY A 310 21.18 -10.81 -5.88
N LYS A 311 21.51 -12.04 -6.30
CA LYS A 311 22.81 -12.67 -6.02
C LYS A 311 23.98 -11.85 -6.59
N ASP A 312 23.75 -11.15 -7.70
CA ASP A 312 24.66 -10.23 -8.35
C ASP A 312 24.99 -9.02 -7.48
N VAL A 313 23.99 -8.37 -6.88
CA VAL A 313 24.20 -7.20 -6.00
C VAL A 313 24.89 -7.61 -4.69
N LEU A 314 24.47 -8.73 -4.10
CA LEU A 314 25.16 -9.28 -2.92
C LEU A 314 26.61 -9.65 -3.23
N GLN A 315 26.87 -10.29 -4.37
CA GLN A 315 28.22 -10.61 -4.82
C GLN A 315 29.04 -9.34 -5.10
N TYR A 316 28.42 -8.30 -5.66
CA TYR A 316 29.06 -7.00 -5.88
C TYR A 316 29.54 -6.41 -4.56
N TYR A 317 28.67 -6.27 -3.55
CA TYR A 317 29.05 -5.73 -2.26
C TYR A 317 30.01 -6.64 -1.48
N THR A 318 29.86 -7.95 -1.57
CA THR A 318 30.81 -8.90 -0.93
C THR A 318 32.22 -8.71 -1.49
N ARG A 319 32.35 -8.56 -2.81
CA ARG A 319 33.64 -8.28 -3.44
C ARG A 319 34.14 -6.90 -3.08
N LEU A 320 33.30 -5.87 -3.21
CA LEU A 320 33.63 -4.47 -2.92
C LEU A 320 34.22 -4.32 -1.51
N LEU A 321 33.57 -4.93 -0.52
CA LEU A 321 34.01 -4.93 0.87
C LEU A 321 35.19 -5.89 1.13
N GLY A 322 35.30 -6.95 0.32
CA GLY A 322 36.38 -7.94 0.38
C GLY A 322 37.72 -7.44 -0.17
N LEU A 323 37.71 -6.42 -1.04
CA LEU A 323 38.88 -5.86 -1.73
C LEU A 323 39.91 -5.24 -0.79
N GLN A 324 39.61 -5.06 0.50
CA GLN A 324 40.50 -4.35 1.43
C GLN A 324 41.90 -4.98 1.55
N THR A 325 41.99 -6.31 1.58
CA THR A 325 43.28 -7.03 1.62
C THR A 325 44.02 -7.02 0.28
N ALA A 326 43.30 -6.98 -0.84
CA ALA A 326 43.92 -6.78 -2.16
C ALA A 326 44.47 -5.35 -2.30
N ILE A 327 43.78 -4.36 -1.73
CA ILE A 327 44.25 -2.96 -1.65
C ILE A 327 45.48 -2.85 -0.71
N GLU A 328 45.57 -3.67 0.35
CA GLU A 328 46.74 -3.74 1.25
C GLU A 328 47.99 -4.27 0.56
N LEU A 329 47.86 -5.37 -0.18
CA LEU A 329 49.00 -6.09 -0.76
C LEU A 329 49.36 -5.59 -2.16
N GLY A 330 48.55 -4.72 -2.77
CA GLY A 330 48.74 -4.31 -4.17
C GLY A 330 48.57 -5.46 -5.17
N ASP A 331 47.96 -6.57 -4.75
CA ASP A 331 47.84 -7.78 -5.55
C ASP A 331 46.37 -8.16 -5.71
N ALA A 332 45.86 -8.07 -6.94
CA ALA A 332 44.50 -8.44 -7.29
C ALA A 332 44.21 -9.96 -7.13
N SER A 333 45.25 -10.77 -6.94
CA SER A 333 45.16 -12.21 -6.70
C SER A 333 45.21 -12.61 -5.21
N ALA A 334 45.32 -11.63 -4.30
CA ALA A 334 45.28 -11.87 -2.86
C ALA A 334 43.96 -12.53 -2.43
N PRO A 335 43.98 -13.48 -1.47
CA PRO A 335 42.78 -14.18 -1.01
C PRO A 335 41.74 -13.19 -0.47
N GLU A 336 40.46 -13.45 -0.76
CA GLU A 336 39.33 -12.65 -0.28
C GLU A 336 39.42 -12.49 1.25
N SER A 337 39.39 -11.24 1.72
CA SER A 337 39.49 -10.91 3.13
C SER A 337 38.37 -11.57 3.95
N HIS A 338 38.62 -11.80 5.24
CA HIS A 338 37.59 -12.32 6.16
C HIS A 338 36.39 -11.36 6.37
N CYS A 339 36.37 -10.18 5.74
CA CYS A 339 35.28 -9.20 5.81
C CYS A 339 33.92 -9.76 5.38
N SER A 340 33.89 -10.75 4.47
CA SER A 340 32.65 -11.44 4.05
C SER A 340 31.91 -12.14 5.20
N LYS A 341 32.59 -12.41 6.32
CA LYS A 341 31.98 -13.01 7.53
C LYS A 341 31.48 -11.97 8.54
N ARG A 342 31.77 -10.67 8.34
CA ARG A 342 31.47 -9.59 9.30
C ARG A 342 30.25 -8.75 8.93
N PHE A 343 29.60 -9.01 7.79
CA PHE A 343 28.31 -8.40 7.49
C PHE A 343 27.28 -9.46 7.09
N THR A 344 26.02 -9.21 7.46
CA THR A 344 24.87 -10.04 7.08
C THR A 344 23.76 -9.14 6.58
N VAL A 345 23.24 -9.42 5.38
CA VAL A 345 22.05 -8.73 4.85
C VAL A 345 20.82 -9.60 5.07
N LEU A 346 19.80 -9.04 5.71
CA LEU A 346 18.52 -9.70 5.99
C LEU A 346 17.37 -8.96 5.33
N MET A 347 16.41 -9.72 4.81
CA MET A 347 15.21 -9.18 4.17
C MET A 347 13.99 -9.56 5.03
N PRO A 348 13.16 -8.59 5.45
CA PRO A 348 11.91 -8.87 6.15
C PRO A 348 10.94 -9.66 5.25
N GLU A 349 10.40 -10.78 5.73
CA GLU A 349 9.44 -11.58 4.95
C GLU A 349 8.12 -10.84 4.65
N ALA A 350 7.78 -9.80 5.43
CA ALA A 350 6.61 -8.97 5.19
C ALA A 350 6.61 -8.25 3.84
N LEU A 351 7.78 -8.07 3.22
CA LEU A 351 7.88 -7.51 1.87
C LEU A 351 7.08 -8.32 0.84
N GLU A 352 6.99 -9.64 1.02
CA GLU A 352 6.23 -10.53 0.13
C GLU A 352 4.72 -10.42 0.33
N TYR A 353 4.28 -10.11 1.56
CA TYR A 353 2.86 -9.98 1.90
C TYR A 353 2.28 -8.60 1.58
N PHE A 354 3.12 -7.56 1.51
CA PHE A 354 2.69 -6.18 1.29
C PHE A 354 3.36 -5.48 0.09
N PRO A 355 3.37 -6.09 -1.11
CA PRO A 355 4.13 -5.57 -2.25
C PRO A 355 3.61 -4.22 -2.79
N THR A 356 2.34 -3.88 -2.53
CA THR A 356 1.69 -2.66 -3.05
C THR A 356 1.64 -1.52 -2.02
N ARG A 357 2.21 -1.70 -0.83
CA ARG A 357 2.14 -0.73 0.26
C ARG A 357 3.50 -0.07 0.46
N ASN A 358 3.55 1.26 0.39
CA ASN A 358 4.76 2.04 0.70
C ASN A 358 5.03 2.09 2.20
N MET A 359 5.21 0.96 2.89
CA MET A 359 5.51 0.90 4.32
C MET A 359 6.98 1.24 4.62
N CYS A 360 7.23 1.88 5.76
CA CYS A 360 8.62 2.05 6.21
C CYS A 360 9.20 0.70 6.65
N LEU A 361 10.52 0.59 6.56
CA LEU A 361 11.23 -0.66 6.81
C LEU A 361 11.03 -1.17 8.24
N ALA A 362 10.93 -0.27 9.23
CA ALA A 362 10.64 -0.64 10.61
C ALA A 362 9.27 -1.33 10.75
N SER A 363 8.22 -0.84 10.06
CA SER A 363 6.91 -1.51 10.04
C SER A 363 6.99 -2.90 9.40
N LEU A 364 7.71 -3.02 8.29
CA LEU A 364 7.91 -4.29 7.60
C LEU A 364 8.64 -5.30 8.50
N LEU A 365 9.70 -4.86 9.18
CA LEU A 365 10.46 -5.70 10.11
C LEU A 365 9.63 -6.11 11.33
N LYS A 366 8.82 -5.19 11.87
CA LYS A 366 7.86 -5.47 12.96
C LYS A 366 6.84 -6.55 12.58
N TYR A 367 6.43 -6.60 11.31
CA TYR A 367 5.53 -7.63 10.79
C TYR A 367 6.26 -8.90 10.31
N SER A 368 7.56 -9.02 10.56
CA SER A 368 8.43 -10.10 10.08
C SER A 368 9.01 -10.91 11.25
N PRO A 369 8.22 -11.76 11.93
CA PRO A 369 8.66 -12.51 13.11
C PRO A 369 9.82 -13.48 12.84
N ARG A 370 9.92 -14.08 11.65
CA ARG A 370 11.04 -14.97 11.28
C ARG A 370 12.33 -14.19 11.15
N THR A 371 12.29 -13.03 10.51
CA THR A 371 13.45 -12.14 10.41
C THR A 371 13.87 -11.61 11.77
N LEU A 372 12.92 -11.18 12.61
CA LEU A 372 13.21 -10.77 13.99
C LEU A 372 13.86 -11.89 14.80
N GLN A 373 13.35 -13.13 14.70
CA GLN A 373 13.96 -14.27 15.38
C GLN A 373 15.37 -14.56 14.87
N ARG A 374 15.61 -14.43 13.56
CA ARG A 374 16.94 -14.58 12.99
C ARG A 374 17.91 -13.52 13.50
N ILE A 375 17.48 -12.26 13.60
CA ILE A 375 18.28 -11.18 14.20
C ILE A 375 18.59 -11.53 15.67
N LYS A 376 17.58 -11.91 16.47
CA LYS A 376 17.75 -12.32 17.88
C LYS A 376 18.83 -13.39 18.06
N ASN A 377 18.83 -14.40 17.18
CA ASN A 377 19.82 -15.48 17.23
C ASN A 377 21.23 -14.97 16.87
N LEU A 378 21.36 -14.05 15.91
CA LEU A 378 22.65 -13.50 15.49
C LEU A 378 23.28 -12.58 16.54
N ILE A 379 22.46 -11.91 17.35
CA ILE A 379 22.90 -10.94 18.36
C ILE A 379 23.06 -11.53 19.77
N GLN A 380 22.74 -12.81 19.96
CA GLN A 380 22.77 -13.43 21.28
C GLN A 380 24.17 -13.37 21.90
N GLY A 381 24.27 -12.79 23.10
CA GLY A 381 25.53 -12.66 23.84
C GLY A 381 26.50 -11.61 23.29
N LYS A 382 26.09 -10.79 22.32
CA LYS A 382 26.91 -9.73 21.72
C LYS A 382 26.52 -8.35 22.25
N GLN A 383 27.46 -7.40 22.24
CA GLN A 383 27.17 -5.99 22.45
C GLN A 383 26.54 -5.42 21.18
N VAL A 384 25.31 -4.92 21.25
CA VAL A 384 24.53 -4.55 20.06
C VAL A 384 23.77 -3.26 20.27
N TYR A 385 23.70 -2.44 19.21
CA TYR A 385 22.76 -1.33 19.12
C TYR A 385 22.22 -1.20 17.70
N MET A 386 21.07 -0.53 17.57
CA MET A 386 20.38 -0.32 16.30
C MET A 386 20.52 1.13 15.84
N ILE A 387 20.66 1.35 14.52
CA ILE A 387 20.68 2.68 13.90
C ILE A 387 19.57 2.74 12.84
N SER A 388 18.63 3.67 13.02
CA SER A 388 17.54 3.90 12.05
C SER A 388 17.96 4.86 10.91
N GLY A 389 17.14 5.01 9.88
CA GLY A 389 17.24 6.09 8.90
C GLY A 389 16.69 7.38 9.47
N VAL A 390 15.36 7.43 9.57
CA VAL A 390 14.59 8.48 10.24
C VAL A 390 13.74 7.78 11.30
N THR A 391 14.00 8.06 12.57
CA THR A 391 13.37 7.35 13.69
C THR A 391 11.86 7.56 13.73
N CYS A 392 11.10 6.47 13.86
CA CYS A 392 9.67 6.50 14.08
C CYS A 392 9.22 5.52 15.18
N ILE A 393 7.93 5.53 15.49
CA ILE A 393 7.33 4.69 16.54
C ILE A 393 7.58 3.20 16.31
N ASP A 394 7.64 2.75 15.04
CA ASP A 394 7.90 1.35 14.74
C ASP A 394 9.36 0.94 14.94
N ASP A 395 10.32 1.87 14.85
CA ASP A 395 11.72 1.59 15.22
C ASP A 395 11.82 1.28 16.72
N LEU A 396 11.08 2.00 17.56
CA LEU A 396 11.02 1.74 19.00
C LEU A 396 10.40 0.37 19.28
N ALA A 397 9.36 0.00 18.55
CA ALA A 397 8.73 -1.32 18.68
C ALA A 397 9.68 -2.47 18.28
N VAL A 398 10.43 -2.30 17.19
CA VAL A 398 11.45 -3.28 16.76
C VAL A 398 12.58 -3.36 17.77
N ALA A 399 13.10 -2.22 18.24
CA ALA A 399 14.15 -2.17 19.25
C ALA A 399 13.70 -2.86 20.54
N ASP A 400 12.47 -2.60 20.99
CA ASP A 400 11.89 -3.20 22.18
C ASP A 400 11.81 -4.72 22.06
N GLU A 401 11.29 -5.21 20.93
CA GLU A 401 11.17 -6.64 20.62
C GLU A 401 12.53 -7.35 20.56
N LEU A 402 13.56 -6.70 20.01
CA LEU A 402 14.94 -7.21 19.94
C LEU A 402 15.71 -7.06 21.25
N LYS A 403 15.19 -6.31 22.24
CA LYS A 403 15.87 -5.97 23.49
C LYS A 403 17.21 -5.22 23.31
N VAL A 404 17.33 -4.42 22.25
CA VAL A 404 18.53 -3.61 21.95
C VAL A 404 18.29 -2.12 22.17
N PRO A 405 19.31 -1.32 22.50
CA PRO A 405 19.26 0.14 22.46
C PRO A 405 19.16 0.66 21.01
N LEU A 406 18.48 1.79 20.82
CA LEU A 406 18.37 2.50 19.55
C LEU A 406 19.20 3.79 19.63
N LEU A 407 20.15 3.96 18.73
CA LEU A 407 20.86 5.20 18.50
C LEU A 407 20.03 6.09 17.57
N GLY A 408 19.18 6.92 18.16
CA GLY A 408 18.33 7.85 17.45
C GLY A 408 17.46 8.64 18.41
N THR A 409 16.82 9.70 17.91
CA THR A 409 16.01 10.60 18.72
C THR A 409 14.61 10.03 18.99
N GLU A 410 13.99 10.41 20.12
CA GLU A 410 12.60 10.05 20.42
C GLU A 410 11.65 10.50 19.28
N PRO A 411 10.66 9.70 18.84
CA PRO A 411 9.82 10.04 17.70
C PRO A 411 9.04 11.36 17.82
N ALA A 412 8.58 11.72 19.03
CA ALA A 412 7.86 12.98 19.24
C ALA A 412 8.78 14.20 19.07
N VAL A 413 10.02 14.10 19.54
CA VAL A 413 11.06 15.13 19.37
C VAL A 413 11.48 15.21 17.90
N THR A 414 11.65 14.05 17.25
CA THR A 414 11.94 13.96 15.81
C THR A 414 10.86 14.66 14.99
N GLN A 415 9.57 14.35 15.24
CA GLN A 415 8.45 14.94 14.51
C GLN A 415 8.38 16.46 14.65
N LEU A 416 8.79 17.01 15.79
CA LEU A 416 8.81 18.46 16.02
C LEU A 416 9.97 19.12 15.28
N TYR A 417 11.18 18.60 15.45
CA TYR A 417 12.41 19.25 14.98
C TYR A 417 12.86 18.86 13.57
N SER A 418 12.27 17.82 12.98
CA SER A 418 12.49 17.46 11.57
C SER A 418 11.69 18.34 10.59
N THR A 419 10.93 19.31 11.09
CA THR A 419 10.21 20.28 10.25
C THR A 419 11.10 21.49 9.95
N LYS A 420 10.83 22.23 8.86
CA LYS A 420 11.60 23.45 8.54
C LYS A 420 11.48 24.51 9.65
N SER A 421 10.26 24.75 10.15
CA SER A 421 10.00 25.59 11.32
C SER A 421 10.69 25.04 12.59
N GLY A 422 10.78 23.72 12.75
CA GLY A 422 11.49 23.05 13.84
C GLY A 422 13.00 23.31 13.81
N GLY A 423 13.64 23.11 12.66
CA GLY A 423 15.06 23.38 12.44
C GLY A 423 15.43 24.84 12.71
N ARG A 424 14.58 25.79 12.31
CA ARG A 424 14.75 27.22 12.61
C ARG A 424 14.84 27.52 14.10
N ARG A 425 14.09 26.81 14.96
CA ARG A 425 14.18 26.96 16.42
C ARG A 425 15.52 26.47 16.97
N ILE A 426 16.11 25.44 16.36
CA ILE A 426 17.45 24.94 16.74
C ILE A 426 18.49 25.98 16.38
N PHE A 427 18.49 26.46 15.14
CA PHE A 427 19.42 27.49 14.66
C PHE A 427 19.34 28.79 15.47
N SER A 428 18.12 29.28 15.73
CA SER A 428 17.90 30.47 16.56
C SER A 428 18.53 30.33 17.94
N SER A 429 18.39 29.17 18.60
CA SER A 429 19.02 28.94 19.90
C SER A 429 20.52 28.66 19.86
N ALA A 430 21.02 28.16 18.72
CA ALA A 430 22.45 27.96 18.51
C ALA A 430 23.18 29.29 18.27
N GLY A 431 22.44 30.38 18.03
CA GLY A 431 23.01 31.68 17.68
C GLY A 431 23.83 31.61 16.39
N VAL A 432 23.33 30.84 15.41
CA VAL A 432 23.90 30.76 14.06
C VAL A 432 23.08 31.61 13.12
N ASP A 433 23.75 32.23 12.15
CA ASP A 433 23.08 33.06 11.17
C ASP A 433 22.16 32.22 10.28
N MET A 434 21.02 32.80 9.92
CA MET A 434 19.99 32.17 9.11
C MET A 434 19.47 33.16 8.08
N PRO A 435 18.88 32.70 6.97
CA PRO A 435 18.25 33.60 6.02
C PRO A 435 17.11 34.37 6.71
N PRO A 436 16.94 35.68 6.47
CA PRO A 436 15.76 36.42 6.88
C PRO A 436 14.48 35.69 6.46
N GLY A 437 13.50 35.62 7.35
CA GLY A 437 12.35 34.77 7.10
C GLY A 437 11.32 34.71 8.22
N LYS A 438 10.21 34.03 7.93
CA LYS A 438 9.10 33.78 8.86
C LYS A 438 8.73 32.31 8.79
N TRP A 439 8.48 31.70 9.94
CA TRP A 439 8.11 30.29 10.07
C TRP A 439 6.81 30.12 10.86
N ASP A 440 6.31 28.89 10.98
CA ASP A 440 4.99 28.57 11.55
C ASP A 440 3.82 29.26 10.82
N ILE A 441 3.84 29.26 9.47
CA ILE A 441 2.78 29.87 8.65
C ILE A 441 1.74 28.81 8.28
N TYR A 442 0.51 28.99 8.76
CA TYR A 442 -0.61 28.07 8.53
C TYR A 442 -1.81 28.75 7.86
N THR A 443 -1.83 30.08 7.78
CA THR A 443 -2.93 30.83 7.15
C THR A 443 -2.44 31.70 6.01
N LEU A 444 -3.34 31.94 5.04
CA LEU A 444 -3.06 32.79 3.89
C LEU A 444 -2.74 34.24 4.31
N GLU A 445 -3.43 34.73 5.34
CA GLU A 445 -3.17 36.04 5.94
C GLU A 445 -1.77 36.13 6.54
N GLN A 446 -1.36 35.13 7.33
CA GLN A 446 -0.01 35.06 7.91
C GLN A 446 1.08 35.06 6.83
N LEU A 447 0.83 34.38 5.71
CA LEU A 447 1.72 34.34 4.54
C LEU A 447 1.83 35.72 3.90
N HIS A 448 0.71 36.37 3.58
CA HIS A 448 0.68 37.67 2.92
C HIS A 448 1.30 38.78 3.78
N GLU A 449 0.88 38.90 5.04
CA GLU A 449 1.42 39.88 5.97
C GLU A 449 2.89 39.62 6.28
N GLY A 450 3.26 38.34 6.42
CA GLY A 450 4.63 37.92 6.64
C GLY A 450 5.55 38.32 5.49
N LEU A 451 5.16 38.00 4.26
CA LEU A 451 5.93 38.34 3.08
C LEU A 451 6.02 39.85 2.86
N ALA A 452 4.91 40.58 3.03
CA ALA A 452 4.90 42.04 2.89
C ALA A 452 5.83 42.72 3.90
N ARG A 453 5.83 42.27 5.16
CA ARG A 453 6.75 42.76 6.18
C ARG A 453 8.21 42.46 5.81
N LEU A 454 8.50 41.22 5.44
CA LEU A 454 9.85 40.79 5.05
C LEU A 454 10.36 41.58 3.84
N MET A 455 9.53 41.81 2.82
CA MET A 455 9.88 42.65 1.67
C MET A 455 10.13 44.12 2.05
N THR A 456 9.43 44.63 3.06
CA THR A 456 9.63 46.01 3.56
C THR A 456 10.95 46.11 4.34
N GLU A 457 11.28 45.10 5.14
CA GLU A 457 12.46 45.08 6.00
C GLU A 457 13.76 44.75 5.25
N HIS A 458 13.67 43.95 4.19
CA HIS A 458 14.79 43.38 3.43
C HIS A 458 14.64 43.68 1.93
N MET A 459 14.81 44.95 1.55
CA MET A 459 14.66 45.44 0.18
C MET A 459 15.69 44.88 -0.81
N GLU A 460 16.85 44.47 -0.30
CA GLU A 460 17.96 43.84 -1.01
C GLU A 460 17.62 42.45 -1.56
N VAL A 461 16.63 41.76 -0.97
CA VAL A 461 16.26 40.40 -1.36
C VAL A 461 15.50 40.41 -2.68
N GLN A 462 16.04 39.72 -3.68
CA GLN A 462 15.42 39.63 -5.00
C GLN A 462 14.41 38.50 -5.10
N ARG A 463 14.71 37.36 -4.48
CA ARG A 463 13.94 36.12 -4.56
C ARG A 463 13.56 35.64 -3.17
N TRP A 464 12.30 35.25 -3.01
CA TRP A 464 11.77 34.65 -1.79
C TRP A 464 11.47 33.17 -2.03
N LEU A 465 11.87 32.33 -1.07
CA LEU A 465 11.62 30.90 -1.07
C LEU A 465 10.49 30.57 -0.09
N PHE A 466 9.65 29.62 -0.47
CA PHE A 466 8.59 29.04 0.37
C PHE A 466 8.89 27.56 0.53
N LYS A 467 9.00 27.06 1.76
CA LYS A 467 9.28 25.65 2.03
C LYS A 467 8.18 25.05 2.92
N ILE A 468 7.61 23.92 2.51
CA ILE A 468 6.62 23.16 3.28
C ILE A 468 7.33 22.42 4.42
N ASP A 469 6.78 22.51 5.64
CA ASP A 469 7.44 22.04 6.86
C ASP A 469 7.77 20.55 6.84
N SER A 470 6.87 19.73 6.29
CA SER A 470 6.98 18.28 6.34
C SER A 470 7.70 17.68 5.12
N GLU A 471 7.97 18.47 4.07
CA GLU A 471 8.62 17.97 2.85
C GLU A 471 10.15 17.84 2.99
N VAL A 472 10.70 16.88 2.26
CA VAL A 472 12.13 16.51 2.31
C VAL A 472 12.77 16.55 0.92
N GLY A 473 14.08 16.78 0.86
CA GLY A 473 14.87 16.71 -0.38
C GLY A 473 14.45 17.73 -1.44
N GLY A 474 14.09 18.95 -1.04
CA GLY A 474 13.78 20.07 -1.95
C GLY A 474 12.45 19.98 -2.70
N ARG A 475 11.65 18.92 -2.51
CA ARG A 475 10.37 18.74 -3.23
C ARG A 475 9.31 19.79 -2.88
N GLY A 476 9.31 20.21 -1.62
CA GLY A 476 8.36 21.19 -1.08
C GLY A 476 8.86 22.61 -1.13
N THR A 477 9.69 22.97 -2.13
CA THR A 477 10.20 24.34 -2.30
C THR A 477 9.51 25.03 -3.47
N ALA A 478 9.05 26.26 -3.27
CA ALA A 478 8.60 27.18 -4.30
C ALA A 478 9.39 28.50 -4.20
N CYS A 479 9.41 29.27 -5.27
CA CYS A 479 10.06 30.58 -5.29
C CYS A 479 9.17 31.64 -5.93
N CYS A 480 9.40 32.88 -5.55
CA CYS A 480 8.79 34.06 -6.16
C CYS A 480 9.81 35.20 -6.21
N ASP A 481 9.95 35.80 -7.40
CA ASP A 481 10.84 36.93 -7.60
C ASP A 481 10.11 38.25 -7.34
N ALA A 482 10.68 39.06 -6.46
CA ALA A 482 10.09 40.33 -6.07
C ALA A 482 10.26 41.41 -7.17
N CYS A 483 10.96 41.15 -8.28
CA CYS A 483 11.05 42.07 -9.42
C CYS A 483 9.69 42.29 -10.12
N HIS A 484 8.73 41.39 -9.92
CA HIS A 484 7.38 41.50 -10.49
C HIS A 484 6.45 42.44 -9.71
N LEU A 485 6.89 43.01 -8.58
CA LEU A 485 6.15 44.02 -7.82
C LEU A 485 6.20 45.38 -8.54
N LYS A 486 5.03 45.96 -8.81
CA LYS A 486 4.90 47.28 -9.44
C LYS A 486 5.34 48.39 -8.50
N CYS A 487 5.10 48.22 -7.20
CA CYS A 487 5.55 49.16 -6.18
C CYS A 487 7.07 49.15 -5.95
N ARG A 488 7.82 48.15 -6.45
CA ARG A 488 9.25 48.00 -6.15
C ARG A 488 10.13 49.17 -6.60
N PRO A 489 10.03 49.70 -7.83
CA PRO A 489 10.84 50.86 -8.24
C PRO A 489 10.59 52.09 -7.37
N TRP A 490 9.33 52.34 -7.02
CA TRP A 490 8.95 53.41 -6.08
C TRP A 490 9.55 53.16 -4.70
N ALA A 491 9.43 51.93 -4.19
CA ALA A 491 9.95 51.55 -2.87
C ALA A 491 11.47 51.71 -2.79
N GLN A 492 12.19 51.38 -3.86
CA GLN A 492 13.65 51.50 -3.93
C GLN A 492 14.12 52.96 -3.93
N GLN A 493 13.38 53.85 -4.59
CA GLN A 493 13.64 55.30 -4.57
C GLN A 493 13.41 55.90 -3.18
N GLU A 494 12.28 55.56 -2.56
CA GLU A 494 11.93 56.08 -1.23
C GLU A 494 12.85 55.51 -0.13
N PHE A 495 13.20 54.22 -0.20
CA PHE A 495 14.19 53.60 0.67
C PHE A 495 15.54 54.33 0.61
N SER A 496 15.99 54.67 -0.61
CA SER A 496 17.23 55.44 -0.82
C SER A 496 17.16 56.87 -0.29
N ARG A 497 15.95 57.45 -0.24
CA ARG A 497 15.72 58.83 0.20
C ARG A 497 15.66 58.98 1.72
N TYR A 498 14.98 58.06 2.40
CA TYR A 498 14.70 58.16 3.85
C TYR A 498 15.60 57.27 4.71
N GLY A 499 16.31 56.31 4.10
CA GLY A 499 17.14 55.34 4.80
C GLY A 499 16.34 54.27 5.56
N PRO A 500 17.01 53.28 6.17
CA PRO A 500 16.37 52.09 6.72
C PRO A 500 15.42 52.39 7.90
N GLU A 501 15.75 53.35 8.76
CA GLU A 501 14.98 53.62 9.98
C GLU A 501 13.65 54.32 9.71
N GLN A 502 13.62 55.26 8.76
CA GLN A 502 12.41 56.03 8.42
C GLN A 502 11.57 55.34 7.33
N TRP A 503 12.12 54.36 6.61
CA TRP A 503 11.38 53.59 5.61
C TRP A 503 10.37 52.61 6.21
N ARG A 504 10.68 52.03 7.38
CA ARG A 504 9.89 50.99 8.06
C ARG A 504 8.62 51.57 8.71
N THR A 505 7.73 52.13 7.89
CA THR A 505 6.45 52.70 8.29
C THR A 505 5.30 51.76 7.91
N SER A 506 4.17 51.90 8.59
CA SER A 506 2.95 51.14 8.22
C SER A 506 2.52 51.39 6.78
N GLN A 507 2.83 52.57 6.21
CA GLN A 507 2.43 52.94 4.87
C GLN A 507 3.20 52.19 3.77
N SER A 508 4.51 51.96 3.95
CA SER A 508 5.29 51.16 2.99
C SER A 508 4.83 49.69 3.02
N GLN A 509 4.58 49.14 4.20
CA GLN A 509 4.08 47.76 4.36
C GLN A 509 2.71 47.56 3.69
N ILE A 510 1.77 48.51 3.82
CA ILE A 510 0.43 48.43 3.20
C ILE A 510 0.55 48.29 1.68
N LYS A 511 1.44 49.05 1.03
CA LYS A 511 1.61 48.95 -0.43
C LYS A 511 2.14 47.60 -0.90
N PHE A 512 3.03 46.97 -0.13
CA PHE A 512 3.42 45.58 -0.43
C PHE A 512 2.26 44.62 -0.21
N LEU A 513 1.53 44.77 0.90
CA LEU A 513 0.41 43.90 1.25
C LEU A 513 -0.71 43.91 0.19
N GLU A 514 -0.98 45.06 -0.42
CA GLU A 514 -1.95 45.19 -1.52
C GLU A 514 -1.54 44.40 -2.78
N GLU A 515 -0.23 44.31 -3.08
CA GLU A 515 0.27 43.63 -4.29
C GLU A 515 0.63 42.15 -4.08
N VAL A 516 1.02 41.76 -2.87
CA VAL A 516 1.50 40.39 -2.55
C VAL A 516 0.54 39.28 -2.98
N PRO A 517 -0.79 39.35 -2.75
CA PRO A 517 -1.71 38.29 -3.18
C PRO A 517 -1.67 38.07 -4.70
N HIS A 518 -1.65 39.15 -5.48
CA HIS A 518 -1.57 39.08 -6.94
C HIS A 518 -0.19 38.58 -7.41
N LEU A 519 0.88 39.04 -6.74
CA LEU A 519 2.25 38.59 -7.01
C LEU A 519 2.34 37.06 -6.88
N LEU A 520 1.90 36.51 -5.74
CA LEU A 520 1.98 35.08 -5.49
C LEU A 520 1.11 34.28 -6.46
N ALA A 521 -0.13 34.73 -6.71
CA ALA A 521 -1.03 34.04 -7.62
C ALA A 521 -0.51 33.96 -9.07
N SER A 522 0.26 34.97 -9.51
CA SER A 522 0.69 35.09 -10.91
C SER A 522 2.13 34.63 -11.15
N TYR A 523 3.02 34.77 -10.16
CA TYR A 523 4.47 34.62 -10.36
C TYR A 523 5.13 33.64 -9.40
N ALA A 524 4.47 33.21 -8.32
CA ALA A 524 5.04 32.14 -7.50
C ALA A 524 4.91 30.79 -8.21
N HIS A 525 5.96 29.99 -8.19
CA HIS A 525 5.95 28.67 -8.82
C HIS A 525 6.74 27.64 -8.00
N PRO A 526 6.26 26.38 -7.94
CA PRO A 526 7.00 25.30 -7.31
C PRO A 526 8.27 24.98 -8.10
N ALA A 527 9.37 24.72 -7.39
CA ALA A 527 10.63 24.32 -8.00
C ALA A 527 10.54 22.90 -8.61
N ASN A 528 9.74 22.03 -7.99
CA ASN A 528 9.50 20.68 -8.47
C ASN A 528 8.03 20.48 -8.90
N THR A 529 7.78 20.67 -10.19
CA THR A 529 6.45 20.56 -10.79
C THR A 529 5.90 19.13 -10.85
N SER A 530 6.75 18.11 -10.65
CA SER A 530 6.31 16.71 -10.59
C SER A 530 5.58 16.37 -9.28
N CYS A 531 5.89 17.11 -8.21
CA CYS A 531 5.25 16.95 -6.90
C CYS A 531 4.05 17.87 -6.75
N TYR A 532 4.19 19.12 -7.19
CA TYR A 532 3.15 20.15 -7.14
C TYR A 532 3.00 20.75 -8.52
N ALA A 533 1.90 20.43 -9.21
CA ALA A 533 1.71 20.87 -10.59
C ALA A 533 1.56 22.40 -10.72
N THR A 534 0.99 23.05 -9.69
CA THR A 534 0.68 24.48 -9.69
C THR A 534 0.95 25.10 -8.31
N TRP A 535 1.08 26.43 -8.28
CA TRP A 535 1.14 27.20 -7.03
C TRP A 535 -0.06 26.93 -6.11
N THR A 536 -1.27 26.82 -6.66
CA THR A 536 -2.47 26.53 -5.86
C THR A 536 -2.36 25.21 -5.10
N CYS A 537 -1.92 24.14 -5.78
CA CYS A 537 -1.71 22.83 -5.15
C CYS A 537 -0.62 22.88 -4.08
N PHE A 538 0.47 23.61 -4.36
CA PHE A 538 1.54 23.85 -3.39
C PHE A 538 1.02 24.60 -2.16
N LEU A 539 0.28 25.69 -2.36
CA LEU A 539 -0.22 26.58 -1.32
C LEU A 539 -1.23 25.87 -0.41
N GLU A 540 -2.15 25.08 -0.96
CA GLU A 540 -3.09 24.27 -0.17
C GLU A 540 -2.35 23.34 0.80
N HIS A 541 -1.27 22.71 0.34
CA HIS A 541 -0.47 21.82 1.18
C HIS A 541 0.39 22.59 2.19
N PHE A 542 1.01 23.70 1.75
CA PHE A 542 1.78 24.60 2.60
C PHE A 542 0.97 25.09 3.80
N LEU A 543 -0.27 25.54 3.58
CA LEU A 543 -1.16 26.02 4.65
C LEU A 543 -1.65 24.89 5.57
N ARG A 544 -1.79 23.67 5.05
CA ARG A 544 -2.21 22.51 5.84
C ARG A 544 -1.14 22.02 6.80
N GLU A 545 0.10 21.91 6.33
CA GLU A 545 1.21 21.34 7.11
C GLU A 545 1.99 22.39 7.89
N GLY A 546 1.89 23.65 7.48
CA GLY A 546 2.80 24.70 7.91
C GLY A 546 3.95 24.88 6.91
N GLY A 547 4.57 26.05 6.96
CA GLY A 547 5.78 26.29 6.20
C GLY A 547 6.49 27.57 6.56
N VAL A 548 7.60 27.78 5.85
CA VAL A 548 8.53 28.89 6.08
C VAL A 548 8.72 29.72 4.82
N ILE A 549 8.85 31.04 5.01
CA ILE A 549 9.35 31.98 4.02
C ILE A 549 10.81 32.25 4.34
N GLU A 550 11.68 32.20 3.35
CA GLU A 550 13.11 32.45 3.50
C GLU A 550 13.62 33.35 2.37
N ALA A 551 14.49 34.28 2.70
CA ALA A 551 15.22 35.06 1.71
C ALA A 551 16.19 34.14 0.94
N PHE A 552 16.22 34.29 -0.39
CA PHE A 552 17.32 33.77 -1.19
C PHE A 552 18.54 34.70 -1.00
N PRO A 553 19.78 34.16 -0.90
CA PRO A 553 20.97 34.98 -0.76
C PRO A 553 21.07 36.08 -1.83
N PRO A 554 21.41 37.33 -1.48
CA PRO A 554 21.49 38.44 -2.42
C PRO A 554 22.79 38.41 -3.25
N SER A 555 23.17 37.25 -3.78
CA SER A 555 24.42 37.07 -4.53
C SER A 555 24.21 36.13 -5.70
N ASP A 556 24.95 36.35 -6.79
CA ASP A 556 24.94 35.46 -7.95
C ASP A 556 25.78 34.20 -7.71
N SER A 557 26.75 34.26 -6.79
CA SER A 557 27.64 33.15 -6.43
C SER A 557 27.22 32.54 -5.10
N VAL A 558 26.33 31.56 -5.17
CA VAL A 558 25.78 30.85 -4.01
C VAL A 558 26.24 29.40 -4.02
N THR A 559 26.93 28.97 -2.96
CA THR A 559 27.32 27.58 -2.76
C THR A 559 26.62 27.01 -1.54
N CYS A 560 26.06 25.81 -1.66
CA CYS A 560 25.42 25.12 -0.55
C CYS A 560 26.25 23.93 -0.13
N LEU A 561 26.17 23.57 1.15
CA LEU A 561 26.95 22.50 1.74
C LEU A 561 26.04 21.62 2.59
N THR A 562 26.37 20.35 2.68
CA THR A 562 25.79 19.44 3.66
C THR A 562 26.89 18.95 4.59
N VAL A 563 26.63 19.03 5.90
CA VAL A 563 27.49 18.50 6.95
C VAL A 563 26.73 17.47 7.76
N ASP A 564 27.32 16.29 7.91
CA ASP A 564 26.76 15.21 8.71
C ASP A 564 27.39 15.22 10.10
N LEU A 565 26.55 15.27 11.13
CA LEU A 565 26.92 15.26 12.54
C LEU A 565 26.40 13.99 13.22
N LEU A 566 27.10 13.58 14.27
CA LEU A 566 26.65 12.60 15.25
C LEU A 566 26.63 13.26 16.62
N VAL A 567 25.45 13.38 17.21
CA VAL A 567 25.33 13.63 18.65
C VAL A 567 25.38 12.27 19.34
N GLU A 568 26.51 11.98 19.96
CA GLU A 568 26.76 10.71 20.62
C GLU A 568 25.86 10.54 21.85
N PRO A 569 25.57 9.30 22.28
CA PRO A 569 24.86 9.04 23.52
C PRO A 569 25.50 9.69 24.76
N GLY A 570 26.83 9.83 24.76
CA GLY A 570 27.56 10.52 25.82
C GLY A 570 27.39 12.05 25.83
N GLY A 571 26.79 12.63 24.79
CA GLY A 571 26.56 14.07 24.64
C GLY A 571 27.60 14.80 23.80
N ASP A 572 28.68 14.13 23.40
CA ASP A 572 29.70 14.69 22.52
C ASP A 572 29.16 14.86 21.09
N VAL A 573 29.63 15.90 20.39
CA VAL A 573 29.24 16.20 19.00
C VAL A 573 30.41 15.91 18.08
N CYS A 574 30.20 15.04 17.09
CA CYS A 574 31.22 14.67 16.11
C CYS A 574 30.77 15.03 14.69
N MET A 575 31.63 15.69 13.92
CA MET A 575 31.44 15.89 12.48
C MET A 575 31.90 14.63 11.73
N LEU A 576 31.02 14.01 10.96
CA LEU A 576 31.28 12.76 10.24
C LEU A 576 31.60 12.96 8.74
N SER A 577 31.02 13.98 8.11
CA SER A 577 31.20 14.27 6.69
C SER A 577 30.92 15.75 6.43
N CYS A 578 31.62 16.35 5.48
CA CYS A 578 31.36 17.72 5.00
C CYS A 578 31.55 17.77 3.48
N GLY A 579 30.55 18.26 2.74
CA GLY A 579 30.62 18.32 1.29
C GLY A 579 29.84 19.48 0.66
N ASP A 580 30.35 19.98 -0.46
CA ASP A 580 29.69 21.02 -1.26
C ASP A 580 28.62 20.40 -2.15
N GLN A 581 27.38 20.89 -2.07
CA GLN A 581 26.24 20.41 -2.84
C GLN A 581 26.36 20.78 -4.33
N LEU A 582 26.19 19.79 -5.19
CA LEU A 582 25.99 19.96 -6.62
C LEU A 582 24.49 20.16 -6.89
N ARG A 583 24.13 21.22 -7.60
CA ARG A 583 22.74 21.61 -7.85
C ARG A 583 22.31 21.33 -9.28
N GLY A 584 21.03 20.99 -9.42
CA GLY A 584 20.38 20.78 -10.71
C GLY A 584 20.06 22.10 -11.44
N PRO A 585 19.49 22.02 -12.65
CA PRO A 585 19.19 23.19 -13.49
C PRO A 585 18.29 24.24 -12.84
N SER A 586 17.40 23.82 -11.92
CA SER A 586 16.53 24.73 -11.17
C SER A 586 17.27 25.54 -10.10
N GLY A 587 18.53 25.22 -9.80
CA GLY A 587 19.33 25.88 -8.77
C GLY A 587 18.87 25.59 -7.33
N LEU A 588 17.82 24.80 -7.13
CA LEU A 588 17.25 24.48 -5.81
C LEU A 588 17.29 22.99 -5.47
N GLU A 589 17.30 22.12 -6.48
CA GLU A 589 17.41 20.67 -6.28
C GLU A 589 18.87 20.24 -6.12
N VAL A 590 19.14 19.43 -5.09
CA VAL A 590 20.47 18.83 -4.86
C VAL A 590 20.56 17.54 -5.65
N VAL A 591 21.47 17.52 -6.62
CA VAL A 591 21.74 16.34 -7.44
C VAL A 591 22.93 15.55 -6.92
N GLY A 592 23.76 16.12 -6.05
CA GLY A 592 24.94 15.43 -5.54
C GLY A 592 25.77 16.26 -4.58
N CYS A 593 26.98 15.80 -4.27
CA CYS A 593 27.96 16.61 -3.56
C CYS A 593 29.42 16.29 -3.92
N THR A 594 30.31 17.20 -3.53
CA THR A 594 31.76 17.02 -3.55
C THR A 594 32.29 16.89 -2.13
N VAL A 595 33.15 15.92 -1.84
CA VAL A 595 33.74 15.70 -0.51
C VAL A 595 35.27 15.60 -0.62
N PRO A 596 36.04 16.31 0.23
CA PRO A 596 35.60 17.24 1.28
C PRO A 596 35.09 18.58 0.72
N GLN A 597 34.42 19.36 1.57
CA GLN A 597 34.03 20.73 1.22
C GLN A 597 35.24 21.67 1.13
N THR A 598 35.19 22.66 0.23
CA THR A 598 36.20 23.72 0.11
C THR A 598 35.62 25.13 0.17
N SER A 599 34.31 25.25 0.29
CA SER A 599 33.64 26.56 0.19
C SER A 599 33.76 27.40 1.46
N ILE A 600 33.86 26.79 2.64
CA ILE A 600 33.88 27.50 3.94
C ILE A 600 35.17 27.21 4.69
N CYS A 601 35.71 28.24 5.37
CA CYS A 601 36.82 28.07 6.30
C CYS A 601 36.51 26.97 7.35
N PRO A 602 37.35 25.93 7.50
CA PRO A 602 37.06 24.80 8.39
C PRO A 602 36.78 25.19 9.85
N ASP A 603 37.47 26.21 10.39
CA ASP A 603 37.27 26.68 11.76
C ASP A 603 35.88 27.32 11.97
N VAL A 604 35.41 28.08 10.97
CA VAL A 604 34.07 28.69 10.97
C VAL A 604 33.02 27.59 10.90
N LEU A 605 33.20 26.63 9.97
CA LEU A 605 32.31 25.49 9.79
C LEU A 605 32.19 24.66 11.08
N HIS A 606 33.33 24.35 11.71
CA HIS A 606 33.38 23.60 12.95
C HIS A 606 32.67 24.33 14.09
N THR A 607 32.84 25.65 14.19
CA THR A 607 32.17 26.47 15.21
C THR A 607 30.65 26.42 15.06
N ILE A 608 30.15 26.59 13.83
CA ILE A 608 28.71 26.50 13.52
C ILE A 608 28.18 25.11 13.88
N CYS A 609 28.85 24.06 13.41
CA CYS A 609 28.42 22.67 13.62
C CYS A 609 28.42 22.29 15.11
N THR A 610 29.41 22.75 15.87
CA THR A 610 29.50 22.52 17.32
C THR A 610 28.32 23.19 18.03
N ARG A 611 28.02 24.45 17.72
CA ARG A 611 26.89 25.18 18.31
C ARG A 611 25.54 24.53 17.98
N VAL A 612 25.33 24.14 16.73
CA VAL A 612 24.11 23.43 16.30
C VAL A 612 23.98 22.08 17.00
N GLY A 613 25.06 21.29 17.05
CA GLY A 613 25.06 20.00 17.75
C GLY A 613 24.77 20.12 19.25
N GLN A 614 25.33 21.13 19.92
CA GLN A 614 25.03 21.43 21.32
C GLN A 614 23.57 21.86 21.52
N ALA A 615 23.02 22.70 20.63
CA ALA A 615 21.62 23.09 20.66
C ALA A 615 20.66 21.90 20.43
N CYS A 616 21.08 20.91 19.63
CA CYS A 616 20.37 19.63 19.46
C CYS A 616 20.42 18.81 20.76
N GLN A 617 21.60 18.65 21.35
CA GLN A 617 21.79 17.92 22.60
C GLN A 617 20.91 18.47 23.74
N GLN A 618 20.85 19.81 23.90
CA GLN A 618 20.00 20.47 24.90
C GLN A 618 18.51 20.16 24.75
N ARG A 619 18.08 19.74 23.56
CA ARG A 619 16.70 19.34 23.22
C ARG A 619 16.49 17.83 23.24
N SER A 620 17.43 17.08 23.81
CA SER A 620 17.41 15.61 23.84
C SER A 620 17.39 14.98 22.43
N ILE A 621 17.99 15.66 21.45
CA ILE A 621 18.23 15.08 20.11
C ILE A 621 19.54 14.30 20.17
N MET A 622 19.49 13.03 19.77
CA MET A 622 20.59 12.08 19.77
C MET A 622 20.65 11.33 18.43
N GLY A 623 21.86 11.00 17.99
CA GLY A 623 22.12 10.25 16.77
C GLY A 623 22.53 11.16 15.61
N HIS A 624 22.24 10.69 14.39
CA HIS A 624 22.71 11.32 13.15
C HIS A 624 21.87 12.54 12.79
N ILE A 625 22.54 13.58 12.33
CA ILE A 625 21.94 14.86 11.93
C ILE A 625 22.63 15.30 10.64
N SER A 626 21.86 15.77 9.66
CA SER A 626 22.37 16.38 8.42
C SER A 626 22.01 17.86 8.43
N LEU A 627 23.03 18.71 8.43
CA LEU A 627 22.91 20.17 8.45
C LEU A 627 23.22 20.71 7.05
N ASP A 628 22.28 21.47 6.49
CA ASP A 628 22.51 22.18 5.24
C ASP A 628 22.82 23.66 5.51
N LEU A 629 23.90 24.14 4.89
CA LEU A 629 24.38 25.51 4.95
C LEU A 629 24.40 26.12 3.56
N VAL A 630 24.34 27.44 3.50
CA VAL A 630 24.60 28.21 2.28
C VAL A 630 25.65 29.27 2.56
N THR A 631 26.59 29.43 1.64
CA THR A 631 27.61 30.48 1.69
C THR A 631 27.61 31.30 0.41
N PHE A 632 27.86 32.60 0.56
CA PHE A 632 27.90 33.58 -0.51
C PHE A 632 28.72 34.78 -0.06
N LEU A 633 29.15 35.60 -1.02
CA LEU A 633 29.78 36.90 -0.74
C LEU A 633 28.68 37.97 -0.64
N ASP A 634 28.66 38.69 0.48
CA ASP A 634 27.74 39.81 0.65
C ASP A 634 28.13 40.95 -0.33
N PRO A 635 27.20 41.44 -1.17
CA PRO A 635 27.49 42.50 -2.13
C PRO A 635 27.96 43.82 -1.51
N SER A 636 27.61 44.06 -0.24
CA SER A 636 27.86 45.35 0.42
C SER A 636 29.29 45.49 0.94
N ASN A 637 29.87 44.41 1.49
CA ASN A 637 31.20 44.42 2.12
C ASN A 637 32.16 43.36 1.54
N LEU A 638 31.69 42.49 0.64
CA LEU A 638 32.43 41.36 0.06
C LEU A 638 32.93 40.33 1.08
N GLU A 639 32.36 40.32 2.29
CA GLU A 639 32.64 39.32 3.30
C GLU A 639 31.86 38.03 3.01
N GLN A 640 32.49 36.89 3.32
CA GLN A 640 31.84 35.59 3.22
C GLN A 640 30.80 35.43 4.33
N GLN A 641 29.55 35.29 3.94
CA GLN A 641 28.44 34.97 4.83
C GLN A 641 28.12 33.47 4.79
N VAL A 642 27.63 32.94 5.90
CA VAL A 642 27.19 31.54 6.02
C VAL A 642 25.85 31.51 6.74
N TRP A 643 24.83 30.95 6.11
CA TRP A 643 23.51 30.78 6.71
C TRP A 643 23.14 29.31 6.86
N ALA A 644 22.54 28.95 8.00
CA ALA A 644 21.91 27.65 8.19
C ALA A 644 20.50 27.62 7.57
N ILE A 645 20.26 26.67 6.66
CA ILE A 645 19.05 26.63 5.83
C ILE A 645 18.15 25.41 6.07
N ASP A 646 18.72 24.29 6.53
CA ASP A 646 17.95 23.07 6.73
C ASP A 646 18.63 22.11 7.73
N LEU A 647 17.82 21.32 8.41
CA LEU A 647 18.27 20.33 9.39
C LEU A 647 17.42 19.06 9.29
N ASP A 648 18.03 17.96 8.89
CA ASP A 648 17.38 16.65 8.84
C ASP A 648 17.88 15.77 9.99
N LEU A 649 16.94 15.23 10.77
CA LEU A 649 17.24 14.28 11.85
C LEU A 649 17.22 12.85 11.31
N GLY A 650 18.41 12.33 11.02
CA GLY A 650 18.57 10.99 10.49
C GLY A 650 19.92 10.77 9.83
N TYR A 651 20.16 9.53 9.44
CA TYR A 651 21.34 9.18 8.66
C TYR A 651 21.13 9.64 7.22
N SER A 652 22.06 10.41 6.66
CA SER A 652 21.92 10.97 5.33
C SER A 652 22.45 10.05 4.23
N ASN A 653 22.03 10.31 2.99
CA ASN A 653 22.62 9.66 1.82
C ASN A 653 24.05 10.13 1.57
N GLN A 654 24.41 11.36 1.99
CA GLN A 654 25.78 11.84 1.89
C GLN A 654 26.70 11.02 2.78
N LEU A 655 26.35 10.87 4.05
CA LEU A 655 27.12 10.07 5.00
C LEU A 655 27.33 8.64 4.50
N ALA A 656 26.27 8.00 3.97
CA ALA A 656 26.38 6.65 3.42
C ALA A 656 27.42 6.57 2.28
N MET A 657 27.40 7.55 1.38
CA MET A 657 28.32 7.60 0.25
C MET A 657 29.74 7.99 0.68
N THR A 658 29.90 8.82 1.70
CA THR A 658 31.18 9.11 2.35
C THR A 658 31.77 7.86 2.99
N GLN A 659 30.97 7.03 3.68
CA GLN A 659 31.46 5.75 4.21
C GLN A 659 31.96 4.82 3.09
N LEU A 660 31.24 4.78 1.97
CA LEU A 660 31.68 4.02 0.80
C LEU A 660 32.97 4.58 0.20
N MET A 661 33.09 5.90 0.06
CA MET A 661 34.32 6.56 -0.38
C MET A 661 35.50 6.17 0.50
N LEU A 662 35.36 6.32 1.82
CA LEU A 662 36.45 6.04 2.74
C LEU A 662 36.83 4.55 2.77
N MET A 663 35.87 3.66 2.57
CA MET A 663 36.15 2.23 2.41
C MET A 663 37.03 1.97 1.18
N MET A 664 36.71 2.62 0.06
CA MET A 664 37.38 2.40 -1.22
C MET A 664 38.77 3.05 -1.29
N THR A 665 38.92 4.26 -0.74
CA THR A 665 40.22 4.96 -0.73
C THR A 665 41.12 4.51 0.41
N ARG A 666 40.55 3.88 1.45
CA ARG A 666 41.16 3.71 2.79
C ARG A 666 41.61 5.03 3.39
N GLY A 667 41.01 6.13 2.94
CA GLY A 667 41.33 7.45 3.43
C GLY A 667 40.70 7.73 4.79
N THR A 668 41.26 8.73 5.46
CA THR A 668 40.68 9.33 6.66
C THR A 668 40.24 10.75 6.30
N LEU A 669 38.96 11.04 6.52
CA LEU A 669 38.42 12.38 6.37
C LEU A 669 38.57 13.12 7.70
N ASP A 670 39.44 14.12 7.74
CA ASP A 670 39.50 15.05 8.86
C ASP A 670 38.59 16.25 8.58
N CYS A 671 37.39 16.21 9.16
CA CYS A 671 36.42 17.29 9.07
C CYS A 671 36.92 18.60 9.69
N ARG A 672 37.87 18.56 10.62
CA ARG A 672 38.42 19.76 11.28
C ARG A 672 39.30 20.55 10.36
N THR A 673 40.05 19.88 9.49
CA THR A 673 40.89 20.53 8.47
C THR A 673 40.25 20.52 7.08
N SER A 674 39.10 19.85 6.91
CA SER A 674 38.44 19.59 5.62
C SER A 674 39.37 18.92 4.61
N LYS A 675 40.12 17.91 5.06
CA LYS A 675 41.09 17.17 4.24
C LYS A 675 40.76 15.69 4.19
N LEU A 676 40.88 15.11 3.00
CA LEU A 676 40.81 13.66 2.80
C LEU A 676 42.22 13.12 2.64
N GLU A 677 42.75 12.50 3.69
CA GLU A 677 44.08 11.90 3.64
C GLU A 677 43.98 10.48 3.09
N VAL A 678 44.52 10.27 1.89
CA VAL A 678 44.57 8.95 1.25
C VAL A 678 45.98 8.39 1.36
N PRO A 679 46.19 7.19 1.94
CA PRO A 679 47.52 6.59 1.99
C PRO A 679 48.10 6.38 0.57
N PRO A 680 49.42 6.49 0.37
CA PRO A 680 50.00 6.30 -0.96
C PRO A 680 49.79 4.86 -1.46
N PRO A 681 49.68 4.64 -2.79
CA PRO A 681 49.72 3.29 -3.33
C PRO A 681 51.08 2.64 -3.04
N VAL A 682 51.08 1.38 -2.60
CA VAL A 682 52.32 0.60 -2.42
C VAL A 682 52.96 0.42 -3.81
N ARG A 683 54.25 0.78 -3.96
CA ARG A 683 54.97 0.84 -5.24
C ARG A 683 54.96 -0.47 -6.04
N ASP A 684 54.92 -0.33 -7.37
CA ASP A 684 55.08 -1.35 -8.43
C ASP A 684 54.07 -2.50 -8.45
N VAL A 685 52.79 -2.15 -8.57
CA VAL A 685 51.80 -3.11 -9.05
C VAL A 685 51.83 -3.11 -10.58
N LYS A 686 52.31 -4.20 -11.19
CA LYS A 686 52.06 -4.47 -12.62
C LYS A 686 50.55 -4.37 -12.86
N SER A 687 50.17 -3.51 -13.81
CA SER A 687 48.79 -3.22 -14.21
C SER A 687 47.95 -4.50 -14.34
N SER A 688 47.12 -4.76 -13.33
CA SER A 688 46.06 -5.75 -13.43
C SER A 688 44.73 -5.01 -13.48
N VAL A 689 44.25 -4.79 -14.70
CA VAL A 689 42.88 -4.33 -14.94
C VAL A 689 41.95 -5.47 -14.51
N CYS A 690 41.42 -5.39 -13.29
CA CYS A 690 40.40 -6.32 -12.82
C CYS A 690 39.04 -5.99 -13.47
N ASN A 691 38.87 -6.44 -14.72
CA ASN A 691 37.59 -6.42 -15.41
C ASN A 691 36.61 -7.43 -14.80
N ALA A 692 35.92 -7.05 -13.73
CA ALA A 692 34.79 -7.83 -13.24
C ALA A 692 33.61 -7.69 -14.21
N ARG A 693 33.42 -8.70 -15.09
CA ARG A 693 32.17 -8.88 -15.82
C ARG A 693 31.06 -9.24 -14.83
N ILE A 694 30.15 -8.33 -14.54
CA ILE A 694 28.87 -8.70 -13.93
C ILE A 694 28.03 -9.34 -15.03
N LYS A 695 28.18 -10.65 -15.22
CA LYS A 695 27.22 -11.44 -16.01
C LYS A 695 25.94 -11.59 -15.19
N THR A 696 25.04 -10.60 -15.25
CA THR A 696 23.65 -10.89 -14.90
C THR A 696 23.12 -11.87 -15.94
N LYS A 697 22.71 -13.07 -15.52
CA LYS A 697 21.86 -13.95 -16.33
C LYS A 697 20.48 -13.30 -16.44
N ALA A 698 20.38 -12.22 -17.17
CA ALA A 698 19.13 -11.56 -17.50
C ALA A 698 19.20 -11.22 -18.99
N SER A 699 18.30 -11.83 -19.74
CA SER A 699 18.15 -11.74 -21.18
C SER A 699 18.37 -10.31 -21.69
N LYS A 700 19.30 -10.15 -22.63
CA LYS A 700 19.51 -8.95 -23.45
C LYS A 700 19.38 -7.63 -22.67
N CYS A 701 20.46 -7.23 -21.99
CA CYS A 701 21.07 -5.89 -22.04
C CYS A 701 21.79 -5.51 -20.75
N PHE A 702 22.86 -4.74 -20.93
CA PHE A 702 23.87 -4.25 -19.99
C PHE A 702 25.06 -5.19 -19.72
N ASN A 703 26.03 -5.18 -20.63
CA ASN A 703 27.43 -5.42 -20.29
C ASN A 703 28.02 -4.08 -19.79
N ILE A 704 27.70 -3.66 -18.58
CA ILE A 704 28.39 -2.49 -17.99
C ILE A 704 29.75 -2.98 -17.47
N PHE A 705 30.79 -2.73 -18.27
CA PHE A 705 32.20 -2.68 -17.85
C PHE A 705 32.41 -1.27 -17.23
N PHE A 706 33.20 -0.97 -16.18
CA PHE A 706 34.53 -1.41 -15.76
C PHE A 706 34.75 -1.08 -14.26
N TYR A 707 35.59 -1.86 -13.58
CA TYR A 707 36.45 -1.36 -12.50
C TYR A 707 37.74 -0.86 -13.17
N VAL A 708 38.14 0.38 -12.95
CA VAL A 708 39.54 0.80 -13.15
C VAL A 708 39.97 1.41 -11.83
N PHE A 709 40.84 0.69 -11.13
CA PHE A 709 41.54 1.17 -9.95
C PHE A 709 43.01 1.22 -10.33
N GLU A 710 43.36 2.13 -11.23
CA GLU A 710 44.74 2.57 -11.37
C GLU A 710 44.95 3.59 -10.25
N ALA A 711 45.88 3.30 -9.32
CA ALA A 711 46.35 4.24 -8.29
C ALA A 711 45.27 4.92 -7.39
N ARG A 712 44.22 4.19 -6.97
CA ARG A 712 43.14 4.71 -6.08
C ARG A 712 42.24 5.80 -6.68
N GLN A 713 42.29 5.97 -8.00
CA GLN A 713 41.37 6.81 -8.76
C GLN A 713 40.39 5.91 -9.52
N GLY A 714 39.19 6.40 -9.82
CA GLY A 714 38.21 5.66 -10.61
C GLY A 714 36.76 5.92 -10.24
N THR A 715 35.89 4.96 -10.54
CA THR A 715 34.44 5.07 -10.33
C THR A 715 33.88 3.86 -9.62
N VAL A 716 33.01 4.10 -8.65
CA VAL A 716 32.30 3.10 -7.86
C VAL A 716 30.80 3.34 -8.02
N PHE A 717 30.05 2.26 -8.21
CA PHE A 717 28.59 2.32 -8.40
C PHE A 717 27.88 1.81 -7.15
N ALA A 718 27.00 2.61 -6.57
CA ALA A 718 26.13 2.16 -5.50
C ALA A 718 24.85 1.55 -6.11
N LEU A 719 24.77 0.22 -6.07
CA LEU A 719 23.65 -0.55 -6.62
C LEU A 719 22.55 -0.71 -5.56
N HIS A 720 21.40 -0.07 -5.77
CA HIS A 720 20.33 -0.01 -4.78
C HIS A 720 19.22 -1.06 -5.00
N ASP A 721 19.11 -1.66 -6.18
CA ASP A 721 18.10 -2.69 -6.46
C ASP A 721 18.50 -3.51 -7.69
N SER A 722 18.01 -4.74 -7.78
CA SER A 722 18.23 -5.65 -8.91
C SER A 722 17.08 -5.65 -9.92
N ARG A 723 15.86 -5.26 -9.53
CA ARG A 723 14.62 -5.48 -10.32
C ARG A 723 14.21 -4.27 -11.15
N ASP A 724 13.98 -3.14 -10.51
CA ASP A 724 13.40 -1.93 -11.09
C ASP A 724 14.45 -1.06 -11.79
N ARG A 725 15.72 -1.12 -11.33
CA ARG A 725 16.88 -0.41 -11.92
C ARG A 725 16.61 1.08 -12.18
N ARG A 726 15.80 1.72 -11.33
CA ARG A 726 15.35 3.13 -11.48
C ARG A 726 16.32 4.16 -10.91
N SER A 727 17.32 3.74 -10.16
CA SER A 727 18.27 4.64 -9.52
C SER A 727 19.63 3.97 -9.39
N LEU A 728 20.68 4.75 -9.60
CA LEU A 728 22.07 4.34 -9.54
C LEU A 728 22.85 5.46 -8.83
N GLY A 729 23.56 5.12 -7.76
CA GLY A 729 24.56 6.03 -7.20
C GLY A 729 25.87 5.89 -7.95
N MET A 730 26.53 7.02 -8.22
CA MET A 730 27.86 7.05 -8.83
C MET A 730 28.80 7.87 -7.93
N LEU A 731 29.91 7.25 -7.55
CA LEU A 731 31.01 7.85 -6.82
C LEU A 731 32.23 7.91 -7.73
N THR A 732 32.80 9.10 -7.95
CA THR A 732 34.05 9.24 -8.71
C THR A 732 35.15 9.82 -7.85
N ILE A 733 36.31 9.15 -7.85
CA ILE A 733 37.49 9.48 -7.05
C ILE A 733 38.61 9.91 -8.00
N SER A 734 39.21 11.06 -7.73
CA SER A 734 40.28 11.68 -8.52
C SER A 734 41.28 12.38 -7.60
N GLU A 735 42.39 12.88 -8.14
CA GLU A 735 43.29 13.79 -7.41
C GLU A 735 42.70 15.19 -7.27
N ASP A 736 42.04 15.69 -8.32
CA ASP A 736 41.38 16.99 -8.31
C ASP A 736 39.90 16.91 -8.73
N LEU A 737 39.15 17.97 -8.43
CA LEU A 737 37.72 18.08 -8.75
C LEU A 737 37.46 18.01 -10.26
N GLN A 738 38.36 18.56 -11.09
CA GLN A 738 38.20 18.59 -12.54
C GLN A 738 38.26 17.18 -13.14
N GLY A 739 39.19 16.35 -12.69
CA GLY A 739 39.33 14.94 -13.06
C GLY A 739 38.15 14.10 -12.57
N ALA A 740 37.63 14.37 -11.36
CA ALA A 740 36.43 13.71 -10.86
C ALA A 740 35.22 14.03 -11.75
N LEU A 741 34.99 15.31 -12.06
CA LEU A 741 33.92 15.78 -12.93
C LEU A 741 34.04 15.21 -14.35
N LEU A 742 35.25 15.17 -14.92
CA LEU A 742 35.48 14.66 -16.27
C LEU A 742 35.23 13.15 -16.35
N THR A 743 35.69 12.40 -15.34
CA THR A 743 35.41 10.95 -15.21
C THR A 743 33.91 10.71 -15.05
N PHE A 744 33.25 11.49 -14.21
CA PHE A 744 31.81 11.45 -14.01
C PHE A 744 31.04 11.69 -15.32
N ALA A 745 31.35 12.79 -16.03
CA ALA A 745 30.69 13.13 -17.30
C ALA A 745 30.91 12.06 -18.37
N ARG A 746 32.12 11.48 -18.44
CA ARG A 746 32.44 10.38 -19.34
C ARG A 746 31.57 9.15 -19.06
N ASN A 747 31.47 8.74 -17.79
CA ASN A 747 30.67 7.58 -17.41
C ASN A 747 29.17 7.81 -17.64
N LEU A 748 28.68 9.01 -17.35
CA LEU A 748 27.30 9.37 -17.61
C LEU A 748 26.97 9.30 -19.11
N SER A 749 27.88 9.77 -19.97
CA SER A 749 27.75 9.69 -21.43
C SER A 749 27.69 8.24 -21.91
N ILE A 750 28.56 7.36 -21.41
CA ILE A 750 28.56 5.93 -21.74
C ILE A 750 27.23 5.28 -21.32
N ILE A 751 26.78 5.53 -20.08
CA ILE A 751 25.51 5.01 -19.57
C ILE A 751 24.35 5.49 -20.45
N HIS A 752 24.34 6.78 -20.81
CA HIS A 752 23.31 7.35 -21.67
C HIS A 752 23.29 6.71 -23.07
N GLN A 753 24.46 6.47 -23.67
CA GLN A 753 24.58 5.81 -24.98
C GLN A 753 24.06 4.37 -24.94
N GLU A 754 24.43 3.59 -23.92
CA GLU A 754 24.00 2.20 -23.75
C GLU A 754 22.48 2.08 -23.54
N ILE A 755 21.89 3.01 -22.78
CA ILE A 755 20.44 3.01 -22.50
C ILE A 755 19.63 3.53 -23.70
N SER A 756 20.21 4.42 -24.51
CA SER A 756 19.53 5.02 -25.67
C SER A 756 19.67 4.20 -26.95
N ALA A 757 20.34 3.04 -26.89
CA ALA A 757 20.50 2.15 -28.03
C ALA A 757 19.12 1.69 -28.58
N PRO A 758 18.94 1.65 -29.91
CA PRO A 758 17.63 1.37 -30.56
C PRO A 758 17.02 0.01 -30.18
N ASN A 759 17.84 -0.92 -29.71
CA ASN A 759 17.42 -2.27 -29.30
C ASN A 759 16.87 -2.32 -27.86
N MET A 760 16.84 -1.18 -27.17
CA MET A 760 16.51 -1.03 -25.75
C MET A 760 15.31 -0.10 -25.53
N GLN A 761 14.26 -0.18 -26.36
CA GLN A 761 13.02 0.57 -26.15
C GLN A 761 12.14 -0.08 -25.06
N GLY A 762 12.60 -0.06 -23.81
CA GLY A 762 11.75 -0.30 -22.64
C GLY A 762 11.08 1.00 -22.18
N ALA A 763 9.86 0.92 -21.63
CA ALA A 763 9.09 2.09 -21.18
C ALA A 763 9.79 2.95 -20.10
N ASN A 764 10.87 2.46 -19.49
CA ASN A 764 11.50 3.04 -18.30
C ASN A 764 13.02 3.28 -18.48
N ASN A 765 13.47 3.57 -19.71
CA ASN A 765 14.85 4.02 -19.91
C ASN A 765 15.10 5.25 -19.02
N PHE A 766 16.28 5.32 -18.37
CA PHE A 766 16.72 6.26 -17.32
C PHE A 766 16.51 7.78 -17.57
N LYS A 767 15.72 8.20 -18.57
CA LYS A 767 15.23 9.56 -18.83
C LYS A 767 14.57 10.26 -17.64
N VAL A 768 14.17 9.52 -16.60
CA VAL A 768 13.54 10.07 -15.36
C VAL A 768 14.39 9.77 -14.11
N CYS A 769 15.63 9.29 -14.26
CA CYS A 769 16.46 8.95 -13.10
C CYS A 769 16.96 10.19 -12.37
N GLY A 770 16.54 10.35 -11.12
CA GLY A 770 17.28 11.10 -10.12
C GLY A 770 18.58 10.35 -9.81
N CYS A 771 19.59 10.55 -10.64
CA CYS A 771 20.96 10.14 -10.31
C CYS A 771 21.45 11.05 -9.19
N ARG A 772 21.88 10.46 -8.07
CA ARG A 772 22.57 11.20 -7.01
C ARG A 772 24.08 11.06 -7.23
N PHE A 773 24.75 12.19 -7.39
CA PHE A 773 26.14 12.30 -7.81
C PHE A 773 27.05 12.51 -6.60
N PHE A 774 28.16 11.77 -6.53
CA PHE A 774 29.16 11.95 -5.48
C PHE A 774 30.53 12.05 -6.13
N LEU A 775 31.17 13.20 -5.99
CA LEU A 775 32.50 13.47 -6.54
C LEU A 775 33.47 13.67 -5.39
N THR A 776 34.68 13.15 -5.51
CA THR A 776 35.66 13.22 -4.42
C THR A 776 37.04 13.45 -5.00
N TYR A 777 37.82 14.31 -4.38
CA TYR A 777 39.19 14.64 -4.77
C TYR A 777 40.10 14.68 -3.54
N SER A 778 41.39 14.39 -3.74
CA SER A 778 42.38 14.24 -2.66
C SER A 778 43.12 15.53 -2.36
#